data_AF-A0A232FDC5-F1
#
_entry.id   AF-A0A232FDC5-F1
#
_cell.length_a   1.000
_cell.length_b   1.000
_cell.length_c   1.000
_cell.angle_alpha   90.00
_cell.angle_beta   90.00
_cell.angle_gamma   90.00
#
_symmetry.space_group_name_H-M   'P 1'
#
loop_
_entity.id
_entity.type
_entity.pdbx_description
1 polymer ?
#
loop_
_entity_poly.entity_id
_entity_poly.type
_entity_poly.pdbx_seq_one_letter_code
_entity_poly.pdbx_strand_id
1 'polypeptide(L)'
;MENNIYRLNVKTLTAVMNLQRKMREGIKDMRLEHLEKILFALHMFNYDRKTTPFYSMAHNELLDPGRAAEIERVGGEPEIMREGIKDMRLEHLEKILFALHMFNYDRKTTPFYSMAHNELLDPGRAAEIERIQWPQIKERSCKSFNEGKFYGSLKKSDFDKIITEVAHIIKKIAKSETAVHIDSIMLHIAKTHVLSIGSKSVITRDESHKITGILANDVRQLECIGYISFVIPQYEWNNMFEEGILAELQKLKVYPEEILKHILDPDFVNKTNNSNVYKLDHNYLDIDFCIEFEHPEYNGPRLRKDLVNHLMKFYGSLKKRSVKKSDSDKTITEVAHIIKKIAKSETAVHVDSIMLHIAKTQVIVRLDPETKEFSSPSEKLFNIPAGTVKYAPDDDKKWYVLSIGSKNVITRDESHKITGTLANDIRQLECIGYTPVVIPQYEWNNMFEEGVKQKFDFDDVRGSDVSCIDQLDLHVFYMKNGIVRFRRLQVWTKFEHPEYNGPRLRKDLVNHLMKFYGSLKKRSVKKSDSDKTITEVAHIIKKIAKSETAVHVDSIMPHIAKTHVIVRFDPETKEFLSPSEKLSNIPAGMIKYAPDDDKKWYALSIGSKNLITRDESHKITGILANEIRQLECIGYTPIMIPQYEWNNMFEEGLSNIPAGMIKYAPDDDKKWYALSIGSKNLITRDESHKITGILANEIRQLECIGYTPIMIPQYEWNNMFEEGVKQKYLKNLLFR
;
A
#
# COMPACT_ATOMS: atom_id res chain seq x y z
N MET A 1 12.25 10.32 13.52
CA MET A 1 13.68 10.25 13.93
C MET A 1 13.95 11.21 15.09
N GLU A 2 13.41 12.43 15.08
CA GLU A 2 13.58 13.45 16.14
C GLU A 2 13.26 12.98 17.57
N ASN A 3 12.25 12.14 17.77
CA ASN A 3 11.87 11.69 19.12
C ASN A 3 12.78 10.61 19.75
N ASN A 4 13.68 9.97 18.98
CA ASN A 4 14.59 8.93 19.49
C ASN A 4 16.07 9.39 19.55
N ILE A 5 16.40 10.59 19.07
CA ILE A 5 17.77 11.11 19.03
C ILE A 5 18.29 11.40 20.46
N TYR A 6 17.43 11.76 21.40
CA TYR A 6 17.82 12.08 22.78
C TYR A 6 18.34 10.91 23.62
N ARG A 7 18.24 9.66 23.12
CA ARG A 7 18.78 8.46 23.80
C ARG A 7 20.14 8.01 23.26
N LEU A 8 20.60 8.57 22.14
CA LEU A 8 21.91 8.25 21.59
C LEU A 8 22.94 9.17 22.24
N ASN A 9 23.99 8.60 22.86
CA ASN A 9 25.05 9.44 23.39
C ASN A 9 25.71 10.23 22.24
N VAL A 10 26.29 11.38 22.58
CA VAL A 10 26.93 12.30 21.63
C VAL A 10 27.96 11.59 20.73
N LYS A 11 28.66 10.57 21.23
CA LYS A 11 29.63 9.79 20.44
C LYS A 11 28.94 8.97 19.35
N THR A 12 27.79 8.37 19.63
CA THR A 12 27.03 7.58 18.66
C THR A 12 26.42 8.48 17.59
N LEU A 13 25.86 9.63 17.98
CA LEU A 13 25.34 10.61 17.03
C LEU A 13 26.46 11.18 16.14
N THR A 14 27.61 11.51 16.73
CA THR A 14 28.80 11.98 16.00
C THR A 14 29.34 10.91 15.05
N ALA A 15 29.33 9.63 15.46
CA ALA A 15 29.73 8.52 14.60
C ALA A 15 28.77 8.34 13.41
N VAL A 16 27.45 8.43 13.64
CA VAL A 16 26.43 8.34 12.58
C VAL A 16 26.52 9.54 11.63
N MET A 17 26.72 10.75 12.13
CA MET A 17 26.90 11.95 11.30
C MET A 17 28.20 11.92 10.50
N ASN A 18 29.30 11.44 11.09
CA ASN A 18 30.57 11.23 10.39
C ASN A 18 30.46 10.11 9.35
N LEU A 19 29.72 9.05 9.63
CA LEU A 19 29.44 7.99 8.66
C LEU A 19 28.60 8.54 7.50
N GLN A 20 27.55 9.31 7.78
CA GLN A 20 26.75 9.98 6.75
C GLN A 20 27.57 10.98 5.92
N ARG A 21 28.51 11.70 6.53
CA ARG A 21 29.40 12.63 5.83
C ARG A 21 30.37 11.87 4.93
N LYS A 22 31.02 10.83 5.45
CA LYS A 22 31.90 9.95 4.67
C LYS A 22 31.15 9.24 3.54
N MET A 23 29.92 8.81 3.78
CA MET A 23 29.07 8.25 2.74
C MET A 23 28.70 9.28 1.68
N ARG A 24 28.43 10.54 2.05
CA ARG A 24 28.19 11.64 1.10
C ARG A 24 29.40 11.96 0.23
N GLU A 25 30.57 12.07 0.86
CA GLU A 25 31.81 12.42 0.18
C GLU A 25 32.31 11.27 -0.71
N GLY A 26 32.07 10.01 -0.32
CA GLY A 26 32.59 8.83 -1.01
C GLY A 26 31.58 8.06 -1.86
N ILE A 27 30.34 8.54 -2.06
CA ILE A 27 29.33 7.77 -2.81
C ILE A 27 29.70 7.60 -4.29
N LYS A 28 30.35 8.60 -4.89
CA LYS A 28 30.81 8.57 -6.29
C LYS A 28 31.92 7.54 -6.53
N ASP A 29 32.76 7.34 -5.52
CA ASP A 29 33.87 6.38 -5.54
C ASP A 29 33.43 4.98 -5.06
N MET A 30 32.17 4.84 -4.64
CA MET A 30 31.66 3.61 -4.07
C MET A 30 31.26 2.63 -5.17
N ARG A 31 31.91 1.47 -5.25
CA ARG A 31 31.52 0.38 -6.17
C ARG A 31 30.03 0.03 -6.03
N LEU A 32 29.37 -0.36 -7.13
CA LEU A 32 27.95 -0.75 -7.13
C LEU A 32 27.61 -1.81 -6.06
N GLU A 33 28.50 -2.78 -5.86
CA GLU A 33 28.36 -3.82 -4.82
C GLU A 33 28.24 -3.24 -3.39
N HIS A 34 28.94 -2.14 -3.10
CA HIS A 34 28.88 -1.49 -1.79
C HIS A 34 27.60 -0.66 -1.64
N LEU A 35 27.17 0.01 -2.72
CA LEU A 35 25.87 0.70 -2.74
C LEU A 35 24.75 -0.28 -2.43
N GLU A 36 24.73 -1.45 -3.08
CA GLU A 36 23.77 -2.53 -2.85
C GLU A 36 23.79 -2.99 -1.39
N LYS A 37 24.96 -3.31 -0.82
CA LYS A 37 25.09 -3.77 0.57
C LYS A 37 24.56 -2.76 1.58
N ILE A 38 24.84 -1.46 1.38
CA ILE A 38 24.36 -0.41 2.28
C ILE A 38 22.85 -0.20 2.12
N LEU A 39 22.36 -0.15 0.89
CA LEU A 39 20.94 -0.08 0.56
C LEU A 39 20.17 -1.25 1.19
N PHE A 40 20.72 -2.46 1.13
CA PHE A 40 20.19 -3.66 1.77
C PHE A 40 20.14 -3.53 3.30
N ALA A 41 21.25 -3.10 3.92
CA ALA A 41 21.32 -2.90 5.37
C ALA A 41 20.31 -1.83 5.85
N LEU A 42 20.23 -0.69 5.17
CA LEU A 42 19.28 0.37 5.51
C LEU A 42 17.83 -0.11 5.45
N HIS A 43 17.49 -0.97 4.49
CA HIS A 43 16.16 -1.56 4.41
C HIS A 43 15.93 -2.59 5.53
N MET A 44 16.88 -3.48 5.80
CA MET A 44 16.77 -4.48 6.89
C MET A 44 16.48 -3.84 8.24
N PHE A 45 17.07 -2.67 8.51
CA PHE A 45 16.82 -1.88 9.72
C PHE A 45 15.64 -0.91 9.59
N ASN A 46 14.82 -1.05 8.56
CA ASN A 46 13.60 -0.29 8.29
C ASN A 46 13.81 1.24 8.31
N TYR A 47 14.94 1.72 7.76
CA TYR A 47 15.19 3.14 7.59
C TYR A 47 14.23 3.72 6.54
N ASP A 48 13.50 4.78 6.90
CA ASP A 48 12.57 5.42 5.99
C ASP A 48 13.30 6.09 4.82
N ARG A 49 13.00 5.62 3.61
CA ARG A 49 13.54 6.13 2.34
C ARG A 49 13.38 7.64 2.12
N LYS A 50 12.34 8.25 2.71
CA LYS A 50 12.08 9.69 2.55
C LYS A 50 12.98 10.54 3.44
N THR A 51 13.39 10.00 4.59
CA THR A 51 14.15 10.74 5.60
C THR A 51 15.61 10.30 5.67
N THR A 52 15.98 9.23 4.96
CA THR A 52 17.34 8.69 4.90
C THR A 52 18.00 9.12 3.59
N PRO A 53 18.87 10.16 3.58
CA PRO A 53 19.38 10.76 2.35
C PRO A 53 20.14 9.79 1.44
N PHE A 54 20.68 8.70 1.99
CA PHE A 54 21.42 7.70 1.24
C PHE A 54 20.58 7.04 0.13
N TYR A 55 19.26 6.87 0.32
CA TYR A 55 18.40 6.29 -0.72
C TYR A 55 18.34 7.17 -1.98
N SER A 56 18.17 8.48 -1.83
CA SER A 56 18.15 9.40 -2.98
C SER A 56 19.54 9.60 -3.58
N MET A 57 20.59 9.61 -2.75
CA MET A 57 21.96 9.69 -3.23
C MET A 57 22.35 8.46 -4.06
N ALA A 58 22.10 7.25 -3.54
CA ALA A 58 22.35 6.02 -4.27
C ALA A 58 21.49 5.92 -5.54
N HIS A 59 20.23 6.36 -5.49
CA HIS A 59 19.39 6.45 -6.68
C HIS A 59 19.97 7.39 -7.74
N ASN A 60 20.43 8.58 -7.36
CA ASN A 60 21.02 9.53 -8.30
C ASN A 60 22.34 9.00 -8.87
N GLU A 61 23.15 8.33 -8.05
CA GLU A 61 24.40 7.68 -8.49
C GLU A 61 24.13 6.53 -9.46
N LEU A 62 23.07 5.73 -9.22
CA LEU A 62 22.64 4.66 -10.14
C LEU A 62 22.06 5.21 -11.47
N LEU A 63 21.69 6.49 -11.50
CA LEU A 63 21.23 7.18 -12.72
C LEU A 63 22.34 8.00 -13.39
N ASP A 64 23.54 8.09 -12.81
CA ASP A 64 24.65 8.87 -13.37
C ASP A 64 25.17 8.21 -14.66
N PRO A 65 25.17 8.89 -15.82
CA PRO A 65 25.73 8.37 -17.05
C PRO A 65 27.21 7.99 -16.95
N GLY A 66 27.99 8.64 -16.08
CA GLY A 66 29.39 8.27 -15.82
C GLY A 66 29.54 6.90 -15.18
N ARG A 67 28.47 6.37 -14.59
CA ARG A 67 28.37 5.02 -14.03
C ARG A 67 27.82 4.04 -15.07
N ALA A 68 27.37 4.50 -16.24
CA ALA A 68 26.83 3.64 -17.29
C ALA A 68 27.80 2.53 -17.67
N ALA A 69 29.11 2.77 -17.79
CA ALA A 69 30.07 1.71 -18.11
C ALA A 69 30.29 0.69 -16.97
N GLU A 70 30.12 1.09 -15.71
CA GLU A 70 30.16 0.17 -14.56
C GLU A 70 28.84 -0.60 -14.44
N ILE A 71 27.71 0.08 -14.64
CA ILE A 71 26.37 -0.48 -14.69
C ILE A 71 26.22 -1.40 -15.90
N GLU A 72 26.82 -1.09 -17.05
CA GLU A 72 26.80 -1.90 -18.28
C GLU A 72 27.67 -3.14 -18.11
N ARG A 73 28.85 -2.98 -17.48
CA ARG A 73 29.67 -4.11 -17.02
C ARG A 73 28.93 -4.98 -16.00
N VAL A 74 27.92 -4.43 -15.34
CA VAL A 74 27.07 -5.11 -14.34
C VAL A 74 25.64 -5.41 -14.88
N GLY A 75 25.24 -4.99 -16.09
CA GLY A 75 23.84 -5.00 -16.54
C GLY A 75 23.46 -4.05 -17.71
N GLY A 76 24.02 -4.24 -18.92
CA GLY A 76 23.93 -3.39 -20.13
C GLY A 76 22.57 -2.86 -20.68
N GLU A 77 22.60 -2.16 -21.84
CA GLU A 77 21.45 -1.66 -22.64
C GLU A 77 20.38 -2.73 -22.89
N PRO A 78 19.07 -2.51 -23.14
CA PRO A 78 18.06 -3.59 -23.22
C PRO A 78 18.38 -4.85 -24.05
N GLU A 79 19.16 -4.75 -25.14
CA GLU A 79 19.70 -5.89 -25.89
C GLU A 79 21.00 -6.44 -25.26
N ILE A 80 21.92 -5.57 -24.82
CA ILE A 80 23.13 -5.90 -24.04
C ILE A 80 22.81 -6.35 -22.60
N MET A 81 21.63 -6.03 -22.05
CA MET A 81 21.09 -6.41 -20.75
C MET A 81 20.58 -7.82 -20.86
N ARG A 82 19.96 -8.19 -22.00
CA ARG A 82 19.61 -9.59 -22.26
C ARG A 82 20.86 -10.44 -22.37
N GLU A 83 21.89 -9.99 -23.07
CA GLU A 83 23.17 -10.72 -23.15
C GLU A 83 23.88 -10.75 -21.79
N GLY A 84 23.96 -9.61 -21.10
CA GLY A 84 24.57 -9.50 -19.78
C GLY A 84 23.83 -10.29 -18.69
N ILE A 85 22.50 -10.40 -18.76
CA ILE A 85 21.68 -11.21 -17.82
C ILE A 85 21.89 -12.71 -18.07
N LYS A 86 22.08 -13.14 -19.32
CA LYS A 86 22.47 -14.53 -19.65
C LYS A 86 23.82 -14.90 -19.05
N ASP A 87 24.78 -13.98 -19.12
CA ASP A 87 26.13 -14.18 -18.58
C ASP A 87 26.22 -13.93 -17.06
N MET A 88 25.22 -13.27 -16.47
CA MET A 88 25.17 -12.95 -15.05
C MET A 88 24.86 -14.19 -14.23
N ARG A 89 25.68 -14.49 -13.22
CA ARG A 89 25.41 -15.60 -12.29
C ARG A 89 24.04 -15.47 -11.62
N LEU A 90 23.33 -16.57 -11.42
CA LEU A 90 21.98 -16.56 -10.83
C LEU A 90 21.93 -15.89 -9.45
N GLU A 91 22.99 -16.03 -8.66
CA GLU A 91 23.17 -15.32 -7.38
C GLU A 91 23.09 -13.79 -7.52
N HIS A 92 23.64 -13.23 -8.59
CA HIS A 92 23.62 -11.79 -8.82
C HIS A 92 22.24 -11.34 -9.33
N LEU A 93 21.61 -12.14 -10.21
CA LEU A 93 20.24 -11.87 -10.68
C LEU A 93 19.25 -11.84 -9.50
N GLU A 94 19.36 -12.80 -8.58
CA GLU A 94 18.63 -12.80 -7.32
C GLU A 94 18.81 -11.51 -6.52
N LYS A 95 20.07 -11.14 -6.27
CA LYS A 95 20.40 -9.99 -5.42
C LYS A 95 19.81 -8.70 -5.98
N ILE A 96 19.87 -8.55 -7.31
CA ILE A 96 19.27 -7.41 -8.00
C ILE A 96 17.75 -7.48 -7.93
N LEU A 97 17.13 -8.64 -8.16
CA LEU A 97 15.68 -8.81 -8.00
C LEU A 97 15.21 -8.47 -6.58
N PHE A 98 15.98 -8.89 -5.57
CA PHE A 98 15.71 -8.58 -4.17
C PHE A 98 15.84 -7.09 -3.91
N ALA A 99 16.91 -6.46 -4.35
CA ALA A 99 17.07 -5.01 -4.23
C ALA A 99 15.89 -4.27 -4.90
N LEU A 100 15.61 -4.54 -6.19
CA LEU A 100 14.52 -3.92 -6.92
C LEU A 100 13.17 -4.11 -6.20
N HIS A 101 12.96 -5.29 -5.63
CA HIS A 101 11.77 -5.59 -4.84
C HIS A 101 11.72 -4.74 -3.56
N MET A 102 12.80 -4.71 -2.79
CA MET A 102 12.91 -3.96 -1.53
C MET A 102 12.71 -2.45 -1.73
N PHE A 103 13.12 -1.90 -2.86
CA PHE A 103 12.88 -0.49 -3.22
C PHE A 103 11.50 -0.24 -3.83
N ASN A 104 10.68 -1.29 -3.96
CA ASN A 104 9.33 -1.26 -4.54
C ASN A 104 9.35 -0.63 -5.96
N TYR A 105 10.34 -1.02 -6.78
CA TYR A 105 10.34 -0.72 -8.21
C TYR A 105 9.14 -1.40 -8.87
N ASP A 106 8.44 -0.66 -9.72
CA ASP A 106 7.28 -1.22 -10.42
C ASP A 106 7.77 -2.25 -11.46
N ARG A 107 7.37 -3.49 -11.23
CA ARG A 107 7.65 -4.63 -12.11
C ARG A 107 7.21 -4.42 -13.55
N LYS A 108 6.15 -3.64 -13.79
CA LYS A 108 5.62 -3.39 -15.14
C LYS A 108 6.49 -2.42 -15.93
N THR A 109 7.20 -1.55 -15.22
CA THR A 109 8.04 -0.51 -15.84
C THR A 109 9.53 -0.80 -15.70
N THR A 110 9.90 -1.91 -15.05
CA THR A 110 11.29 -2.32 -14.79
C THR A 110 11.56 -3.63 -15.56
N PRO A 111 12.07 -3.57 -16.81
CA PRO A 111 12.23 -4.73 -17.68
C PRO A 111 13.02 -5.89 -17.07
N PHE A 112 13.94 -5.58 -16.16
CA PHE A 112 14.79 -6.55 -15.45
C PHE A 112 14.01 -7.71 -14.81
N TYR A 113 12.82 -7.46 -14.24
CA TYR A 113 12.03 -8.53 -13.60
C TYR A 113 11.67 -9.64 -14.59
N SER A 114 11.24 -9.27 -15.81
CA SER A 114 10.87 -10.25 -16.83
C SER A 114 12.08 -10.97 -17.42
N MET A 115 13.21 -10.26 -17.55
CA MET A 115 14.46 -10.83 -18.07
C MET A 115 15.07 -11.83 -17.09
N ALA A 116 15.22 -11.44 -15.82
CA ALA A 116 15.76 -12.32 -14.78
C ALA A 116 14.83 -13.52 -14.53
N HIS A 117 13.52 -13.35 -14.62
CA HIS A 117 12.57 -14.47 -14.57
C HIS A 117 12.81 -15.50 -15.68
N ASN A 118 13.03 -15.04 -16.92
CA ASN A 118 13.27 -15.96 -18.04
C ASN A 118 14.58 -16.74 -17.86
N GLU A 119 15.64 -16.10 -17.36
CA GLU A 119 16.90 -16.79 -17.07
C GLU A 119 16.81 -17.77 -15.91
N LEU A 120 16.03 -17.46 -14.87
CA LEU A 120 15.78 -18.38 -13.75
C LEU A 120 15.01 -19.63 -14.19
N LEU A 121 14.24 -19.54 -15.27
CA LEU A 121 13.51 -20.65 -15.87
C LEU A 121 14.26 -21.31 -17.03
N ASP A 122 15.43 -20.80 -17.45
CA ASP A 122 16.17 -21.35 -18.58
C ASP A 122 16.76 -22.73 -18.21
N PRO A 123 16.34 -23.84 -18.87
CA PRO A 123 16.90 -25.15 -18.64
C PRO A 123 18.42 -25.21 -18.88
N GLY A 124 18.96 -24.34 -19.73
CA GLY A 124 20.40 -24.21 -19.98
C GLY A 124 21.21 -23.83 -18.74
N ARG A 125 20.54 -23.28 -17.72
CA ARG A 125 21.15 -22.90 -16.44
C ARG A 125 20.99 -23.94 -15.34
N ALA A 126 20.38 -25.10 -15.62
CA ALA A 126 20.17 -26.18 -14.66
C ALA A 126 21.45 -26.63 -13.93
N ALA A 127 22.60 -26.66 -14.61
CA ALA A 127 23.87 -27.04 -13.99
C ALA A 127 24.42 -25.96 -13.04
N GLU A 128 24.16 -24.68 -13.29
CA GLU A 128 24.55 -23.60 -12.38
C GLU A 128 23.62 -23.55 -11.18
N ILE A 129 22.32 -23.70 -11.44
CA ILE A 129 21.26 -24.02 -10.49
C ILE A 129 21.79 -25.13 -9.56
N GLU A 130 22.21 -26.30 -10.05
CA GLU A 130 22.78 -27.39 -9.24
C GLU A 130 24.10 -27.09 -8.50
N ARG A 131 25.01 -26.29 -9.08
CA ARG A 131 26.34 -25.99 -8.50
C ARG A 131 26.32 -24.94 -7.39
N ILE A 132 25.38 -24.01 -7.44
CA ILE A 132 25.20 -23.04 -6.37
C ILE A 132 24.93 -23.82 -5.09
N GLN A 133 25.68 -23.56 -4.00
CA GLN A 133 25.30 -24.05 -2.67
C GLN A 133 23.98 -23.38 -2.30
N TRP A 134 22.91 -24.06 -2.72
CA TRP A 134 21.53 -23.64 -2.87
C TRP A 134 20.86 -22.82 -1.78
N PRO A 135 21.20 -22.94 -0.49
CA PRO A 135 20.25 -22.43 0.48
C PRO A 135 20.30 -20.91 0.73
N GLN A 136 21.46 -20.26 0.54
CA GLN A 136 21.58 -18.81 0.71
C GLN A 136 20.95 -18.02 -0.45
N ILE A 137 20.73 -18.69 -1.59
CA ILE A 137 20.38 -18.09 -2.90
C ILE A 137 18.92 -18.40 -3.34
N LYS A 138 18.25 -19.33 -2.66
CA LYS A 138 16.78 -19.41 -2.73
C LYS A 138 16.12 -18.45 -1.75
N GLU A 139 16.73 -18.23 -0.58
CA GLU A 139 16.20 -17.37 0.49
C GLU A 139 15.85 -15.94 0.04
N ARG A 140 16.70 -15.26 -0.75
CA ARG A 140 16.49 -13.85 -1.12
C ARG A 140 15.64 -13.72 -2.38
N SER A 141 15.84 -14.58 -3.38
CA SER A 141 15.08 -14.63 -4.65
C SER A 141 13.61 -14.81 -4.35
N CYS A 142 13.30 -15.86 -3.60
CA CYS A 142 11.95 -16.27 -3.25
C CYS A 142 11.24 -15.24 -2.37
N LYS A 143 11.96 -14.53 -1.50
CA LYS A 143 11.42 -13.41 -0.71
C LYS A 143 11.06 -12.23 -1.60
N SER A 144 11.92 -11.90 -2.58
CA SER A 144 11.68 -10.87 -3.62
C SER A 144 10.44 -11.17 -4.47
N PHE A 145 10.33 -12.41 -4.94
CA PHE A 145 9.25 -12.84 -5.82
C PHE A 145 7.90 -12.93 -5.09
N ASN A 146 7.87 -13.35 -3.82
CA ASN A 146 6.64 -13.47 -3.03
C ASN A 146 6.12 -12.13 -2.52
N GLU A 147 7.00 -11.26 -2.00
CA GLU A 147 6.59 -9.90 -1.62
C GLU A 147 6.26 -9.07 -2.89
N GLY A 148 6.82 -9.44 -4.06
CA GLY A 148 6.54 -8.90 -5.40
C GLY A 148 5.34 -9.49 -6.15
N LYS A 149 4.70 -10.54 -5.60
CA LYS A 149 3.46 -11.19 -6.10
C LYS A 149 3.49 -11.59 -7.59
N PHE A 150 4.51 -12.33 -7.99
CA PHE A 150 4.70 -12.81 -9.35
C PHE A 150 3.91 -14.11 -9.62
N TYR A 151 2.82 -14.09 -10.38
CA TYR A 151 2.23 -15.30 -11.00
C TYR A 151 1.65 -15.00 -12.40
N GLY A 152 2.54 -14.98 -13.39
CA GLY A 152 2.17 -15.07 -14.81
C GLY A 152 2.50 -16.47 -15.35
N SER A 153 1.51 -17.12 -15.96
CA SER A 153 1.64 -18.21 -16.95
C SER A 153 2.53 -19.44 -16.69
N LEU A 154 2.79 -19.83 -15.44
CA LEU A 154 3.37 -21.16 -15.18
C LEU A 154 2.30 -22.23 -15.41
N LYS A 155 2.56 -23.17 -16.33
CA LYS A 155 1.74 -24.38 -16.43
C LYS A 155 1.97 -25.18 -15.14
N LYS A 156 0.91 -25.75 -14.58
CA LYS A 156 0.96 -26.61 -13.39
C LYS A 156 2.09 -27.66 -13.45
N SER A 157 2.34 -28.20 -14.64
CA SER A 157 3.42 -29.16 -14.92
C SER A 157 4.84 -28.64 -14.66
N ASP A 158 5.10 -27.35 -14.86
CA ASP A 158 6.43 -26.76 -14.67
C ASP A 158 6.66 -26.47 -13.18
N PHE A 159 5.60 -26.14 -12.46
CA PHE A 159 5.61 -25.97 -11.01
C PHE A 159 5.76 -27.31 -10.28
N ASP A 160 5.04 -28.35 -10.72
CA ASP A 160 5.12 -29.70 -10.17
C ASP A 160 6.53 -30.32 -10.34
N LYS A 161 7.23 -30.00 -11.44
CA LYS A 161 8.64 -30.37 -11.66
C LYS A 161 9.56 -29.69 -10.65
N ILE A 162 9.41 -28.39 -10.43
CA ILE A 162 10.18 -27.62 -9.44
C ILE A 162 9.95 -28.17 -8.03
N ILE A 163 8.71 -28.50 -7.67
CA ILE A 163 8.36 -29.10 -6.37
C ILE A 163 9.00 -30.49 -6.21
N THR A 164 8.96 -31.33 -7.26
CA THR A 164 9.54 -32.68 -7.24
C THR A 164 11.06 -32.62 -7.09
N GLU A 165 11.73 -31.69 -7.78
CA GLU A 165 13.17 -31.45 -7.62
C GLU A 165 13.50 -30.87 -6.25
N VAL A 166 12.71 -29.94 -5.71
CA VAL A 166 12.90 -29.39 -4.36
C VAL A 166 12.74 -30.50 -3.30
N ALA A 167 11.77 -31.40 -3.43
CA ALA A 167 11.63 -32.55 -2.55
C ALA A 167 12.82 -33.52 -2.65
N HIS A 168 13.39 -33.70 -3.85
CA HIS A 168 14.59 -34.51 -4.07
C HIS A 168 15.85 -33.85 -3.49
N ILE A 169 15.95 -32.53 -3.57
CA ILE A 169 17.02 -31.71 -2.99
C ILE A 169 16.92 -31.69 -1.47
N ILE A 170 15.73 -31.55 -0.88
CA ILE A 170 15.51 -31.65 0.58
C ILE A 170 15.96 -33.04 1.08
N LYS A 171 15.69 -34.12 0.35
CA LYS A 171 16.20 -35.47 0.64
C LYS A 171 17.75 -35.58 0.58
N LYS A 172 18.43 -34.77 -0.24
CA LYS A 172 19.90 -34.70 -0.31
C LYS A 172 20.50 -33.79 0.77
N ILE A 173 19.88 -32.66 1.08
CA ILE A 173 20.37 -31.67 2.06
C ILE A 173 20.20 -32.19 3.50
N ALA A 174 19.19 -33.01 3.78
CA ALA A 174 19.03 -33.70 5.05
C ALA A 174 20.22 -34.63 5.43
N LYS A 175 21.20 -34.82 4.53
CA LYS A 175 22.46 -35.55 4.76
C LYS A 175 23.67 -34.62 5.00
N SER A 176 23.48 -33.29 5.07
CA SER A 176 24.56 -32.30 5.25
C SER A 176 24.35 -31.42 6.49
N GLU A 177 25.45 -30.96 7.10
CA GLU A 177 25.48 -30.21 8.38
C GLU A 177 24.93 -28.76 8.32
N THR A 178 24.29 -28.34 7.23
CA THR A 178 23.77 -26.96 7.08
C THR A 178 22.26 -26.89 7.31
N ALA A 179 21.87 -26.74 8.59
CA ALA A 179 20.46 -26.72 9.04
C ALA A 179 19.71 -25.41 8.72
N VAL A 180 20.39 -24.25 8.70
CA VAL A 180 19.87 -22.86 8.53
C VAL A 180 19.14 -22.61 7.19
N HIS A 181 19.02 -23.65 6.38
CA HIS A 181 19.05 -23.58 4.93
C HIS A 181 17.87 -24.37 4.33
N ILE A 182 17.40 -25.42 5.02
CA ILE A 182 16.18 -26.17 4.74
C ILE A 182 14.93 -25.33 5.12
N ASP A 183 15.06 -24.54 6.17
CA ASP A 183 14.01 -23.77 6.83
C ASP A 183 13.38 -22.65 5.98
N SER A 184 14.21 -21.92 5.23
CA SER A 184 13.75 -20.82 4.35
C SER A 184 13.10 -21.32 3.06
N ILE A 185 13.43 -22.55 2.62
CA ILE A 185 12.80 -23.21 1.47
C ILE A 185 11.36 -23.63 1.82
N MET A 186 11.15 -24.14 3.03
CA MET A 186 9.82 -24.49 3.55
C MET A 186 8.91 -23.26 3.70
N LEU A 187 9.47 -22.14 4.17
CA LEU A 187 8.82 -20.81 4.22
C LEU A 187 8.33 -20.36 2.82
N HIS A 188 9.04 -20.73 1.75
CA HIS A 188 8.70 -20.36 0.38
C HIS A 188 7.62 -21.23 -0.24
N ILE A 189 7.73 -22.57 -0.15
CA ILE A 189 6.68 -23.51 -0.61
C ILE A 189 5.34 -23.09 0.01
N ALA A 190 5.39 -22.65 1.27
CA ALA A 190 4.22 -22.27 2.03
C ALA A 190 3.38 -21.11 1.53
N LYS A 191 4.04 -20.12 0.93
CA LYS A 191 3.37 -18.93 0.40
C LYS A 191 2.67 -19.18 -0.94
N THR A 192 2.89 -20.34 -1.58
CA THR A 192 2.50 -20.63 -2.97
C THR A 192 1.33 -21.61 -3.16
N HIS A 193 0.80 -22.23 -2.10
CA HIS A 193 -0.35 -23.18 -2.14
C HIS A 193 -0.25 -24.29 -3.20
N VAL A 194 0.76 -25.14 -3.12
CA VAL A 194 0.74 -26.41 -3.88
C VAL A 194 1.37 -27.53 -3.05
N LEU A 195 0.53 -28.28 -2.34
CA LEU A 195 0.83 -29.65 -1.87
C LEU A 195 -0.49 -30.43 -1.79
N SER A 196 -0.61 -31.54 -2.52
CA SER A 196 -1.54 -32.62 -2.17
C SER A 196 -0.70 -33.85 -1.85
N ILE A 197 -0.77 -34.34 -0.61
CA ILE A 197 -0.17 -35.63 -0.25
C ILE A 197 -1.32 -36.57 0.12
N GLY A 198 -1.42 -37.69 -0.63
CA GLY A 198 -2.39 -38.75 -0.39
C GLY A 198 -2.06 -39.54 0.87
N SER A 199 -3.09 -39.87 1.65
CA SER A 199 -3.02 -40.59 2.92
C SER A 199 -3.02 -42.12 2.74
N LYS A 200 -2.32 -42.83 3.64
CA LYS A 200 -2.78 -44.02 4.40
C LYS A 200 -1.61 -44.74 5.09
N SER A 201 -1.64 -44.87 6.41
CA SER A 201 -1.89 -46.14 7.15
C SER A 201 -1.38 -46.10 8.60
N VAL A 202 -2.07 -46.90 9.43
CA VAL A 202 -2.05 -47.05 10.89
C VAL A 202 -0.93 -48.04 11.31
N ILE A 203 -0.41 -47.95 12.55
CA ILE A 203 -0.24 -49.06 13.54
C ILE A 203 0.72 -48.69 14.70
N THR A 204 0.45 -49.36 15.82
CA THR A 204 0.76 -49.22 17.26
C THR A 204 2.21 -49.50 17.73
N ARG A 205 2.50 -48.99 18.96
CA ARG A 205 3.73 -49.14 19.77
C ARG A 205 3.96 -50.54 20.36
N ASP A 206 5.23 -50.88 20.61
CA ASP A 206 5.69 -51.75 21.72
C ASP A 206 7.11 -51.34 22.20
N GLU A 207 7.40 -51.73 23.45
CA GLU A 207 8.35 -51.32 24.46
C GLU A 207 9.72 -52.04 24.34
N SER A 208 10.81 -51.27 24.30
CA SER A 208 12.07 -51.66 24.96
C SER A 208 13.07 -50.52 24.85
N HIS A 209 12.99 -49.60 25.80
CA HIS A 209 14.05 -48.61 26.03
C HIS A 209 15.32 -49.35 26.47
N LYS A 210 16.36 -49.35 25.62
CA LYS A 210 17.78 -49.31 26.03
C LYS A 210 18.72 -49.14 24.84
N ILE A 211 19.65 -48.18 24.97
CA ILE A 211 20.73 -47.87 24.05
C ILE A 211 22.06 -48.23 24.74
N THR A 212 22.87 -49.09 24.12
CA THR A 212 24.35 -49.05 24.22
C THR A 212 24.99 -49.77 23.03
N GLY A 213 25.79 -49.02 22.27
CA GLY A 213 27.11 -49.44 21.80
C GLY A 213 27.23 -50.45 20.65
N ILE A 214 27.78 -49.96 19.53
CA ILE A 214 28.49 -50.69 18.47
C ILE A 214 27.57 -51.38 17.44
N LEU A 215 27.35 -50.72 16.30
CA LEU A 215 27.34 -51.35 14.96
C LEU A 215 27.17 -50.30 13.86
N ALA A 216 28.27 -49.96 13.19
CA ALA A 216 28.29 -49.27 11.90
C ALA A 216 27.85 -50.18 10.73
N ASN A 217 27.07 -51.24 10.98
CA ASN A 217 26.75 -52.25 9.96
C ASN A 217 25.26 -52.62 9.84
N ASP A 218 24.36 -52.07 10.66
CA ASP A 218 22.91 -52.32 10.53
C ASP A 218 22.13 -51.14 9.90
N VAL A 219 22.81 -50.07 9.51
CA VAL A 219 22.20 -48.96 8.74
C VAL A 219 21.76 -49.42 7.34
N ARG A 220 22.29 -50.53 6.81
CA ARG A 220 21.90 -51.05 5.49
C ARG A 220 20.60 -51.86 5.45
N GLN A 221 20.00 -52.20 6.58
CA GLN A 221 18.74 -52.98 6.58
C GLN A 221 17.51 -52.19 7.07
N LEU A 222 17.68 -50.96 7.55
CA LEU A 222 16.58 -50.02 7.77
C LEU A 222 16.38 -49.01 6.62
N GLU A 223 17.21 -49.07 5.57
CA GLU A 223 17.13 -48.22 4.37
C GLU A 223 15.98 -48.58 3.40
N CYS A 224 15.12 -49.53 3.73
CA CYS A 224 13.95 -49.90 2.90
C CYS A 224 12.58 -49.50 3.48
N ILE A 225 12.50 -48.90 4.67
CA ILE A 225 11.21 -48.45 5.23
C ILE A 225 11.42 -47.09 5.90
N GLY A 226 10.90 -46.03 5.26
CA GLY A 226 11.21 -44.63 5.54
C GLY A 226 10.84 -44.14 6.95
N TYR A 227 11.80 -44.20 7.88
CA TYR A 227 11.84 -43.43 9.11
C TYR A 227 13.06 -42.51 9.09
N ILE A 228 12.86 -41.19 9.25
CA ILE A 228 13.92 -40.22 9.52
C ILE A 228 13.73 -39.75 10.97
N SER A 229 14.68 -40.09 11.85
CA SER A 229 14.86 -39.47 13.16
C SER A 229 15.79 -38.27 13.00
N PHE A 230 15.35 -37.09 13.43
CA PHE A 230 16.16 -35.88 13.43
C PHE A 230 16.97 -35.81 14.72
N VAL A 231 18.30 -35.82 14.63
CA VAL A 231 19.20 -35.41 15.71
C VAL A 231 19.98 -34.21 15.18
N ILE A 232 19.61 -33.00 15.62
CA ILE A 232 20.25 -31.74 15.23
C ILE A 232 20.86 -31.09 16.49
N PRO A 233 22.12 -30.60 16.46
CA PRO A 233 22.78 -30.00 17.62
C PRO A 233 22.08 -28.72 18.14
N GLN A 234 21.97 -28.62 19.46
CA GLN A 234 21.08 -27.72 20.21
C GLN A 234 21.52 -26.23 20.27
N TYR A 235 22.61 -25.83 19.59
CA TYR A 235 23.34 -24.60 19.95
C TYR A 235 23.21 -23.38 19.01
N GLU A 236 22.47 -23.45 17.89
CA GLU A 236 22.37 -22.31 16.94
C GLU A 236 20.95 -21.98 16.46
N TRP A 237 19.92 -22.24 17.27
CA TRP A 237 18.55 -21.78 16.97
C TRP A 237 18.27 -20.45 17.68
N ASN A 238 18.03 -19.38 16.90
CA ASN A 238 17.55 -18.09 17.41
C ASN A 238 16.02 -17.99 17.26
N ASN A 239 15.34 -17.69 18.36
CA ASN A 239 13.88 -17.71 18.58
C ASN A 239 12.97 -17.09 17.50
N MET A 240 13.43 -16.12 16.70
CA MET A 240 12.59 -15.44 15.69
C MET A 240 12.30 -16.29 14.43
N PHE A 241 13.10 -17.32 14.16
CA PHE A 241 12.96 -18.09 12.92
C PHE A 241 11.94 -19.22 13.01
N GLU A 242 11.82 -19.89 14.17
CA GLU A 242 10.95 -21.07 14.34
C GLU A 242 9.47 -20.74 14.10
N GLU A 243 9.03 -19.64 14.72
CA GLU A 243 7.63 -19.18 14.68
C GLU A 243 7.23 -18.76 13.25
N GLY A 244 8.13 -18.08 12.54
CA GLY A 244 7.88 -17.62 11.17
C GLY A 244 7.77 -18.78 10.18
N ILE A 245 8.64 -19.79 10.29
CA ILE A 245 8.59 -20.99 9.44
C ILE A 245 7.30 -21.75 9.69
N LEU A 246 6.96 -21.95 10.97
CA LEU A 246 5.77 -22.69 11.35
C LEU A 246 4.50 -21.97 10.92
N ALA A 247 4.42 -20.65 11.10
CA ALA A 247 3.28 -19.84 10.64
C ALA A 247 3.08 -19.93 9.13
N GLU A 248 4.15 -20.09 8.34
CA GLU A 248 4.02 -20.35 6.91
C GLU A 248 3.61 -21.80 6.64
N LEU A 249 4.22 -22.81 7.28
CA LEU A 249 3.83 -24.22 7.12
C LEU A 249 2.34 -24.47 7.41
N GLN A 250 1.76 -23.76 8.36
CA GLN A 250 0.32 -23.81 8.64
C GLN A 250 -0.53 -23.28 7.49
N LYS A 251 -0.04 -22.29 6.74
CA LYS A 251 -0.72 -21.86 5.50
C LYS A 251 -0.76 -22.99 4.47
N LEU A 252 0.11 -24.01 4.55
CA LEU A 252 0.05 -25.23 3.73
C LEU A 252 -0.75 -26.38 4.34
N LYS A 253 -1.35 -26.21 5.52
CA LYS A 253 -1.91 -27.31 6.32
C LYS A 253 -0.85 -28.34 6.73
N VAL A 254 0.37 -27.89 7.01
CA VAL A 254 1.45 -28.74 7.51
C VAL A 254 1.67 -28.42 8.99
N TYR A 255 1.36 -29.40 9.85
CA TYR A 255 1.37 -29.29 11.31
C TYR A 255 2.39 -30.26 11.93
N PRO A 256 3.70 -29.94 11.93
CA PRO A 256 4.72 -30.81 12.49
C PRO A 256 4.61 -30.87 14.02
N GLU A 257 3.91 -31.88 14.55
CA GLU A 257 3.54 -31.96 15.97
C GLU A 257 4.70 -31.86 16.95
N GLU A 258 5.86 -32.44 16.64
CA GLU A 258 7.02 -32.37 17.53
C GLU A 258 7.58 -30.94 17.65
N ILE A 259 7.54 -30.18 16.55
CA ILE A 259 7.90 -28.76 16.56
C ILE A 259 6.83 -27.96 17.29
N LEU A 260 5.55 -28.23 17.04
CA LEU A 260 4.43 -27.58 17.76
C LEU A 260 4.53 -27.80 19.26
N LYS A 261 4.83 -29.02 19.71
CA LYS A 261 5.03 -29.35 21.12
C LYS A 261 6.19 -28.56 21.71
N HIS A 262 7.30 -28.46 20.99
CA HIS A 262 8.47 -27.71 21.44
C HIS A 262 8.18 -26.20 21.58
N ILE A 263 7.64 -25.58 20.53
CA ILE A 263 7.47 -24.13 20.48
C ILE A 263 6.31 -23.62 21.34
N LEU A 264 5.29 -24.45 21.58
CA LEU A 264 4.16 -24.13 22.47
C LEU A 264 4.38 -24.62 23.91
N ASP A 265 5.50 -25.27 24.20
CA ASP A 265 5.85 -25.67 25.55
C ASP A 265 5.97 -24.42 26.46
N PRO A 266 5.33 -24.40 27.64
CA PRO A 266 5.37 -23.24 28.52
C PRO A 266 6.77 -22.78 28.91
N ASP A 267 7.72 -23.70 29.10
CA ASP A 267 9.09 -23.36 29.47
C ASP A 267 9.84 -22.76 28.28
N PHE A 268 9.60 -23.29 27.08
CA PHE A 268 10.12 -22.70 25.85
C PHE A 268 9.58 -21.28 25.64
N VAL A 269 8.25 -21.10 25.68
CA VAL A 269 7.59 -19.78 25.51
C VAL A 269 8.10 -18.77 26.54
N ASN A 270 8.28 -19.16 27.80
CA ASN A 270 8.82 -18.28 28.85
C ASN A 270 10.30 -17.95 28.62
N LYS A 271 11.08 -18.92 28.16
CA LYS A 271 12.51 -18.74 27.85
C LYS A 271 12.69 -17.81 26.66
N THR A 272 11.94 -18.03 25.56
CA THR A 272 12.08 -17.24 24.33
C THR A 272 11.67 -15.79 24.52
N ASN A 273 10.70 -15.52 25.39
CA ASN A 273 10.23 -14.17 25.68
C ASN A 273 10.95 -13.50 26.87
N ASN A 274 11.96 -14.13 27.50
CA ASN A 274 12.61 -13.68 28.73
C ASN A 274 11.59 -13.32 29.84
N SER A 275 10.56 -14.15 30.01
CA SER A 275 9.40 -13.92 30.88
C SER A 275 8.64 -12.62 30.59
N ASN A 276 8.87 -12.01 29.43
CA ASN A 276 8.24 -10.76 29.00
C ASN A 276 7.24 -11.05 27.89
N VAL A 277 5.98 -11.20 28.27
CA VAL A 277 4.85 -11.48 27.36
C VAL A 277 4.71 -10.46 26.21
N TYR A 278 5.19 -9.23 26.38
CA TYR A 278 5.16 -8.19 25.33
C TYR A 278 6.14 -8.46 24.19
N LYS A 279 7.04 -9.45 24.33
CA LYS A 279 7.96 -9.89 23.27
C LYS A 279 7.39 -11.02 22.40
N LEU A 280 6.27 -11.62 22.80
CA LEU A 280 5.63 -12.66 21.99
C LEU A 280 5.00 -12.03 20.75
N ASP A 281 5.27 -12.62 19.59
CA ASP A 281 4.74 -12.16 18.30
C ASP A 281 3.32 -12.67 18.06
N HIS A 282 2.61 -12.03 17.14
CA HIS A 282 1.28 -12.44 16.66
C HIS A 282 1.26 -13.87 16.10
N ASN A 283 2.38 -14.38 15.58
CA ASN A 283 2.48 -15.73 15.05
C ASN A 283 2.08 -16.81 16.07
N TYR A 284 2.38 -16.63 17.36
CA TYR A 284 1.92 -17.57 18.40
C TYR A 284 0.40 -17.64 18.46
N LEU A 285 -0.26 -16.49 18.36
CA LEU A 285 -1.71 -16.42 18.36
C LEU A 285 -2.28 -17.11 17.12
N ASP A 286 -1.69 -16.85 15.95
CA ASP A 286 -2.10 -17.48 14.70
C ASP A 286 -1.90 -19.00 14.75
N ILE A 287 -0.76 -19.46 15.27
CA ILE A 287 -0.45 -20.89 15.47
C ILE A 287 -1.49 -21.57 16.37
N ASP A 288 -1.79 -20.97 17.52
CA ASP A 288 -2.70 -21.55 18.50
C ASP A 288 -4.11 -21.71 17.89
N PHE A 289 -4.60 -20.70 17.17
CA PHE A 289 -5.91 -20.79 16.49
C PHE A 289 -5.90 -21.68 15.25
N CYS A 290 -4.79 -21.77 14.50
CA CYS A 290 -4.68 -22.74 13.40
C CYS A 290 -4.81 -24.17 13.93
N ILE A 291 -4.19 -24.49 15.07
CA ILE A 291 -4.35 -25.80 15.71
C ILE A 291 -5.81 -26.00 16.15
N GLU A 292 -6.43 -25.01 16.79
CA GLU A 292 -7.84 -25.11 17.21
C GLU A 292 -8.78 -25.44 16.05
N PHE A 293 -8.58 -24.84 14.89
CA PHE A 293 -9.51 -24.94 13.77
C PHE A 293 -9.16 -26.05 12.78
N GLU A 294 -7.88 -26.19 12.42
CA GLU A 294 -7.44 -27.04 11.32
C GLU A 294 -6.73 -28.33 11.79
N HIS A 295 -6.31 -28.41 13.05
CA HIS A 295 -5.65 -29.61 13.62
C HIS A 295 -6.22 -29.99 15.01
N PRO A 296 -7.56 -30.19 15.14
CA PRO A 296 -8.24 -30.39 16.43
C PRO A 296 -7.82 -31.68 17.16
N GLU A 297 -7.21 -32.63 16.47
CA GLU A 297 -6.65 -33.87 17.05
C GLU A 297 -5.33 -33.66 17.81
N TYR A 298 -4.74 -32.46 17.73
CA TYR A 298 -3.49 -32.14 18.42
C TYR A 298 -3.65 -32.20 19.94
N ASN A 299 -2.90 -33.10 20.57
CA ASN A 299 -2.92 -33.32 22.02
C ASN A 299 -1.71 -32.72 22.77
N GLY A 300 -0.92 -31.87 22.11
CA GLY A 300 0.25 -31.23 22.70
C GLY A 300 -0.05 -29.95 23.48
N PRO A 301 0.98 -29.29 24.04
CA PRO A 301 0.85 -28.01 24.72
C PRO A 301 0.21 -26.93 23.84
N ARG A 302 -0.63 -26.09 24.44
CA ARG A 302 -1.29 -24.92 23.85
C ARG A 302 -0.91 -23.67 24.63
N LEU A 303 -1.11 -22.49 24.04
CA LEU A 303 -0.85 -21.25 24.76
C LEU A 303 -1.76 -21.14 25.99
N ARG A 304 -1.18 -20.66 27.10
CA ARG A 304 -1.96 -20.37 28.30
C ARG A 304 -3.00 -19.28 28.01
N LYS A 305 -4.21 -19.42 28.58
CA LYS A 305 -5.34 -18.51 28.32
C LYS A 305 -5.02 -17.04 28.63
N ASP A 306 -4.18 -16.75 29.63
CA ASP A 306 -3.72 -15.40 29.95
C ASP A 306 -2.87 -14.80 28.83
N LEU A 307 -2.00 -15.60 28.19
CA LEU A 307 -1.18 -15.20 27.05
C LEU A 307 -2.04 -14.99 25.79
N VAL A 308 -2.98 -15.91 25.51
CA VAL A 308 -3.93 -15.74 24.40
C VAL A 308 -4.72 -14.43 24.57
N ASN A 309 -5.27 -14.19 25.77
CA ASN A 309 -5.96 -12.94 26.09
C ASN A 309 -5.07 -11.70 25.96
N HIS A 310 -3.79 -11.80 26.31
CA HIS A 310 -2.81 -10.74 26.12
C HIS A 310 -2.63 -10.45 24.63
N LEU A 311 -2.27 -11.46 23.83
CA LEU A 311 -2.03 -11.33 22.39
C LEU A 311 -3.28 -10.83 21.64
N MET A 312 -4.48 -11.28 22.02
CA MET A 312 -5.73 -10.78 21.43
C MET A 312 -5.95 -9.27 21.66
N LYS A 313 -5.50 -8.71 22.79
CA LYS A 313 -5.58 -7.27 23.07
C LYS A 313 -4.58 -6.46 22.25
N PHE A 314 -3.44 -7.04 21.89
CA PHE A 314 -2.37 -6.36 21.15
C PHE A 314 -2.48 -6.51 19.63
N TYR A 315 -2.85 -7.70 19.17
CA TYR A 315 -2.81 -8.09 17.77
C TYR A 315 -4.19 -8.48 17.23
N GLY A 316 -5.05 -9.08 18.06
CA GLY A 316 -6.34 -9.64 17.66
C GLY A 316 -7.53 -8.68 17.70
N SER A 317 -8.73 -9.27 17.74
CA SER A 317 -10.02 -8.57 17.66
C SER A 317 -10.31 -7.62 18.84
N LEU A 318 -9.68 -7.85 20.00
CA LEU A 318 -9.82 -7.00 21.19
C LEU A 318 -8.95 -5.74 21.13
N LYS A 319 -8.11 -5.61 20.11
CA LYS A 319 -7.30 -4.41 19.89
C LYS A 319 -8.19 -3.20 19.69
N LYS A 320 -7.99 -2.16 20.50
CA LYS A 320 -8.62 -0.85 20.30
C LYS A 320 -8.18 -0.30 18.95
N ARG A 321 -9.05 -0.41 17.93
CA ARG A 321 -8.76 0.10 16.59
C ARG A 321 -8.65 1.62 16.63
N SER A 322 -7.73 2.16 15.84
CA SER A 322 -7.64 3.60 15.63
C SER A 322 -8.94 4.12 15.01
N VAL A 323 -9.31 5.37 15.33
CA VAL A 323 -10.51 6.03 14.76
C VAL A 323 -10.44 6.14 13.23
N LYS A 324 -9.24 6.04 12.64
CA LYS A 324 -9.04 6.13 11.20
C LYS A 324 -9.46 4.82 10.52
N LYS A 325 -10.61 4.85 9.83
CA LYS A 325 -11.08 3.77 8.97
C LYS A 325 -10.08 3.52 7.84
N SER A 326 -9.66 2.26 7.69
CA SER A 326 -8.91 1.79 6.52
C SER A 326 -9.77 1.84 5.27
N ASP A 327 -9.16 1.77 4.09
CA ASP A 327 -9.94 1.64 2.85
C ASP A 327 -10.73 0.34 2.83
N SER A 328 -10.24 -0.73 3.49
CA SER A 328 -11.00 -1.97 3.64
C SER A 328 -12.27 -1.77 4.47
N ASP A 329 -12.21 -0.97 5.55
CA ASP A 329 -13.39 -0.67 6.38
C ASP A 329 -14.45 0.12 5.61
N LYS A 330 -14.03 0.98 4.66
CA LYS A 330 -14.96 1.67 3.76
C LYS A 330 -15.64 0.67 2.82
N THR A 331 -14.87 -0.24 2.22
CA THR A 331 -15.40 -1.32 1.37
C THR A 331 -16.37 -2.21 2.15
N ILE A 332 -16.04 -2.62 3.38
CA ILE A 332 -16.93 -3.38 4.28
C ILE A 332 -18.25 -2.63 4.51
N THR A 333 -18.17 -1.33 4.83
CA THR A 333 -19.36 -0.49 5.06
C THR A 333 -20.24 -0.41 3.81
N GLU A 334 -19.63 -0.27 2.64
CA GLU A 334 -20.33 -0.21 1.37
C GLU A 334 -20.97 -1.55 0.99
N VAL A 335 -20.23 -2.67 1.09
CA VAL A 335 -20.75 -4.02 0.86
C VAL A 335 -21.94 -4.30 1.77
N ALA A 336 -21.81 -4.01 3.07
CA ALA A 336 -22.90 -4.19 4.03
C ALA A 336 -24.14 -3.35 3.66
N HIS A 337 -23.95 -2.10 3.24
CA HIS A 337 -25.05 -1.23 2.81
C HIS A 337 -25.78 -1.77 1.57
N ILE A 338 -25.02 -2.24 0.57
CA ILE A 338 -25.59 -2.79 -0.66
C ILE A 338 -26.37 -4.06 -0.37
N ILE A 339 -25.85 -4.96 0.45
CA ILE A 339 -26.57 -6.19 0.82
C ILE A 339 -27.87 -5.86 1.57
N LYS A 340 -27.84 -4.93 2.53
CA LYS A 340 -29.07 -4.48 3.22
C LYS A 340 -30.13 -3.98 2.26
N LYS A 341 -29.72 -3.25 1.22
CA LYS A 341 -30.61 -2.75 0.16
C LYS A 341 -31.17 -3.88 -0.71
N ILE A 342 -30.34 -4.84 -1.11
CA ILE A 342 -30.76 -6.03 -1.87
C ILE A 342 -31.77 -6.85 -1.05
N ALA A 343 -31.45 -7.09 0.22
CA ALA A 343 -32.29 -7.83 1.16
C ALA A 343 -33.54 -7.06 1.60
N LYS A 344 -33.65 -5.76 1.28
CA LYS A 344 -34.69 -4.85 1.79
C LYS A 344 -34.85 -4.93 3.32
N SER A 345 -33.75 -5.14 4.03
CA SER A 345 -33.74 -5.35 5.48
C SER A 345 -32.43 -4.85 6.09
N GLU A 346 -32.56 -4.01 7.13
CA GLU A 346 -31.43 -3.51 7.90
C GLU A 346 -30.77 -4.57 8.79
N THR A 347 -31.51 -5.65 9.11
CA THR A 347 -31.05 -6.73 9.99
C THR A 347 -30.43 -7.90 9.23
N ALA A 348 -30.55 -7.94 7.90
CA ALA A 348 -30.00 -9.00 7.03
C ALA A 348 -28.47 -9.12 7.06
N VAL A 349 -27.78 -8.12 7.62
CA VAL A 349 -26.32 -8.06 7.67
C VAL A 349 -25.86 -7.85 9.10
N HIS A 350 -24.87 -8.64 9.52
CA HIS A 350 -24.12 -8.42 10.75
C HIS A 350 -22.65 -8.11 10.39
N VAL A 351 -22.04 -7.10 11.03
CA VAL A 351 -20.67 -6.69 10.72
C VAL A 351 -19.84 -6.82 11.99
N ASP A 352 -18.97 -7.83 12.05
CA ASP A 352 -18.16 -8.11 13.24
C ASP A 352 -16.86 -8.88 12.92
N SER A 353 -16.02 -9.09 13.93
CA SER A 353 -14.86 -9.99 13.91
C SER A 353 -15.31 -11.37 14.36
N ILE A 354 -15.22 -12.36 13.47
CA ILE A 354 -15.63 -13.74 13.74
C ILE A 354 -14.50 -14.52 14.42
N MET A 355 -13.28 -14.36 13.88
CA MET A 355 -12.05 -14.94 14.40
C MET A 355 -11.34 -13.93 15.29
N LEU A 356 -10.74 -14.42 16.38
CA LEU A 356 -10.15 -13.57 17.41
C LEU A 356 -8.71 -13.17 17.13
N HIS A 357 -7.94 -14.05 16.49
CA HIS A 357 -6.56 -13.78 16.12
C HIS A 357 -6.45 -12.82 14.93
N ILE A 358 -7.45 -12.83 14.05
CA ILE A 358 -7.53 -11.93 12.91
C ILE A 358 -8.33 -10.68 13.30
N ALA A 359 -7.66 -9.55 13.48
CA ALA A 359 -8.27 -8.25 13.76
C ALA A 359 -8.99 -7.62 12.55
N LYS A 360 -9.71 -8.41 11.75
CA LYS A 360 -10.41 -7.99 10.53
C LYS A 360 -11.90 -8.10 10.73
N THR A 361 -12.61 -7.01 10.47
CA THR A 361 -14.08 -7.04 10.44
C THR A 361 -14.54 -7.67 9.14
N GLN A 362 -15.59 -8.46 9.22
CA GLN A 362 -16.19 -9.15 8.09
C GLN A 362 -17.68 -8.82 8.01
N VAL A 363 -18.26 -8.99 6.83
CA VAL A 363 -19.70 -8.87 6.61
C VAL A 363 -20.28 -10.28 6.65
N ILE A 364 -21.23 -10.51 7.55
CA ILE A 364 -21.87 -11.80 7.77
C ILE A 364 -23.32 -11.71 7.30
N VAL A 365 -23.72 -12.69 6.52
CA VAL A 365 -25.09 -12.82 6.01
C VAL A 365 -25.57 -14.25 6.22
N ARG A 366 -26.88 -14.39 6.40
CA ARG A 366 -27.53 -15.68 6.60
C ARG A 366 -28.60 -15.83 5.51
N LEU A 367 -28.47 -16.87 4.71
CA LEU A 367 -29.38 -17.15 3.60
C LEU A 367 -30.13 -18.44 3.87
N ASP A 368 -31.43 -18.42 3.63
CA ASP A 368 -32.21 -19.63 3.55
C ASP A 368 -31.95 -20.34 2.21
N PRO A 369 -31.46 -21.58 2.22
CA PRO A 369 -31.16 -22.30 0.97
C PRO A 369 -32.42 -22.61 0.14
N GLU A 370 -33.60 -22.75 0.77
CA GLU A 370 -34.85 -23.08 0.09
C GLU A 370 -35.48 -21.85 -0.55
N THR A 371 -35.61 -20.77 0.22
CA THR A 371 -36.28 -19.54 -0.25
C THR A 371 -35.34 -18.58 -0.97
N LYS A 372 -34.02 -18.74 -0.77
CA LYS A 372 -32.98 -17.77 -1.18
C LYS A 372 -33.17 -16.38 -0.56
N GLU A 373 -33.88 -16.29 0.57
CA GLU A 373 -34.10 -15.03 1.27
C GLU A 373 -33.07 -14.82 2.39
N PHE A 374 -32.75 -13.54 2.62
CA PHE A 374 -31.87 -13.15 3.72
C PHE A 374 -32.64 -13.17 5.04
N SER A 375 -32.05 -13.78 6.06
CA SER A 375 -32.55 -13.73 7.44
C SER A 375 -31.56 -13.01 8.35
N SER A 376 -32.04 -12.52 9.51
CA SER A 376 -31.22 -11.76 10.45
C SER A 376 -30.09 -12.60 11.05
N PRO A 377 -28.80 -12.30 10.81
CA PRO A 377 -27.70 -12.99 11.48
C PRO A 377 -27.51 -12.48 12.91
N SER A 378 -27.92 -11.23 13.19
CA SER A 378 -27.62 -10.53 14.43
C SER A 378 -28.27 -11.18 15.66
N GLU A 379 -29.46 -11.76 15.54
CA GLU A 379 -30.16 -12.39 16.68
C GLU A 379 -29.36 -13.53 17.30
N LYS A 380 -28.66 -14.32 16.48
CA LYS A 380 -27.84 -15.43 16.98
C LYS A 380 -26.43 -14.99 17.34
N LEU A 381 -25.82 -14.09 16.56
CA LEU A 381 -24.42 -13.68 16.75
C LEU A 381 -24.22 -12.64 17.86
N PHE A 382 -25.25 -11.87 18.22
CA PHE A 382 -25.18 -10.86 19.28
C PHE A 382 -25.07 -11.49 20.68
N ASN A 383 -25.61 -12.70 20.85
CA ASN A 383 -25.57 -13.42 22.12
C ASN A 383 -24.23 -14.13 22.37
N ILE A 384 -23.35 -14.19 21.36
CA ILE A 384 -22.02 -14.77 21.50
C ILE A 384 -21.11 -13.74 22.21
N PRO A 385 -20.49 -14.08 23.35
CA PRO A 385 -19.66 -13.15 24.10
C PRO A 385 -18.52 -12.56 23.28
N ALA A 386 -18.26 -11.26 23.45
CA ALA A 386 -17.10 -10.61 22.85
C ALA A 386 -15.80 -11.30 23.30
N GLY A 387 -14.86 -11.47 22.37
CA GLY A 387 -13.61 -12.18 22.66
C GLY A 387 -13.73 -13.71 22.63
N THR A 388 -14.82 -14.26 22.08
CA THR A 388 -14.95 -15.69 21.75
C THR A 388 -15.06 -15.89 20.23
N VAL A 389 -14.61 -17.05 19.74
CA VAL A 389 -14.78 -17.42 18.34
C VAL A 389 -16.27 -17.57 18.07
N LYS A 390 -16.77 -16.88 17.04
CA LYS A 390 -18.16 -16.97 16.66
C LYS A 390 -18.32 -18.12 15.68
N TYR A 391 -18.64 -19.32 16.15
CA TYR A 391 -18.97 -20.43 15.26
C TYR A 391 -20.29 -20.13 14.53
N ALA A 392 -20.40 -20.58 13.28
CA ALA A 392 -21.68 -20.52 12.57
C ALA A 392 -22.70 -21.37 13.35
N PRO A 393 -23.88 -20.82 13.68
CA PRO A 393 -24.92 -21.58 14.33
C PRO A 393 -25.29 -22.84 13.53
N ASP A 394 -25.39 -23.97 14.24
CA ASP A 394 -25.87 -25.24 13.67
C ASP A 394 -27.39 -25.13 13.43
N ASP A 395 -27.74 -24.62 12.25
CA ASP A 395 -29.10 -24.56 11.75
C ASP A 395 -29.16 -24.98 10.28
N ASP A 396 -30.38 -25.11 9.76
CA ASP A 396 -30.66 -25.48 8.36
C ASP A 396 -30.30 -24.35 7.36
N LYS A 397 -29.74 -23.23 7.84
CA LYS A 397 -29.43 -22.06 7.00
C LYS A 397 -27.96 -22.04 6.62
N LYS A 398 -27.67 -21.37 5.50
CA LYS A 398 -26.30 -21.14 5.06
C LYS A 398 -25.79 -19.81 5.59
N TRP A 399 -24.67 -19.87 6.29
CA TRP A 399 -23.99 -18.70 6.84
C TRP A 399 -22.84 -18.31 5.92
N TYR A 400 -22.86 -17.10 5.39
CA TYR A 400 -21.79 -16.61 4.53
C TYR A 400 -21.01 -15.50 5.20
N VAL A 401 -19.72 -15.44 4.87
CA VAL A 401 -18.80 -14.40 5.33
C VAL A 401 -18.15 -13.75 4.12
N LEU A 402 -18.49 -12.50 3.86
CA LEU A 402 -17.90 -11.74 2.77
C LEU A 402 -16.56 -11.14 3.24
N SER A 403 -15.47 -11.79 2.84
CA SER A 403 -14.10 -11.42 3.20
C SER A 403 -13.51 -10.49 2.15
N ILE A 404 -13.23 -9.25 2.55
CA ILE A 404 -12.64 -8.26 1.64
C ILE A 404 -11.14 -8.58 1.41
N GLY A 405 -10.77 -8.94 0.20
CA GLY A 405 -9.39 -9.16 -0.20
C GLY A 405 -8.73 -7.86 -0.65
N SER A 406 -7.92 -7.26 0.22
CA SER A 406 -7.16 -6.06 -0.13
C SER A 406 -6.05 -6.38 -1.15
N LYS A 407 -5.50 -5.33 -1.78
CA LYS A 407 -4.34 -5.43 -2.68
C LYS A 407 -3.11 -6.14 -2.09
N ASN A 408 -3.04 -6.27 -0.76
CA ASN A 408 -1.93 -6.91 -0.06
C ASN A 408 -2.15 -8.41 0.15
N VAL A 409 -3.37 -8.93 -0.03
CA VAL A 409 -3.68 -10.35 0.17
C VAL A 409 -4.21 -11.06 -1.08
N ILE A 410 -4.24 -10.36 -2.22
CA ILE A 410 -4.52 -10.90 -3.56
C ILE A 410 -3.31 -10.65 -4.47
N THR A 411 -2.98 -11.57 -5.39
CA THR A 411 -1.93 -11.36 -6.38
C THR A 411 -2.22 -10.14 -7.25
N ARG A 412 -1.17 -9.43 -7.68
CA ARG A 412 -1.32 -8.19 -8.48
C ARG A 412 -1.37 -8.46 -9.99
N ASP A 413 -1.18 -9.71 -10.39
CA ASP A 413 -1.32 -10.16 -11.78
C ASP A 413 -2.80 -10.31 -12.14
N GLU A 414 -3.03 -10.66 -13.40
CA GLU A 414 -4.36 -10.89 -13.97
C GLU A 414 -5.05 -12.12 -13.36
N SER A 415 -4.34 -12.98 -12.63
CA SER A 415 -4.92 -14.18 -12.01
C SER A 415 -5.70 -13.87 -10.76
N HIS A 416 -5.42 -12.74 -10.10
CA HIS A 416 -6.14 -12.28 -8.91
C HIS A 416 -6.34 -13.36 -7.83
N LYS A 417 -5.36 -14.24 -7.69
CA LYS A 417 -5.38 -15.34 -6.75
C LYS A 417 -5.23 -14.84 -5.32
N ILE A 418 -5.95 -15.47 -4.41
CA ILE A 418 -5.77 -15.23 -2.98
C ILE A 418 -4.38 -15.70 -2.55
N THR A 419 -3.73 -14.94 -1.67
CA THR A 419 -2.42 -15.29 -1.09
C THR A 419 -2.58 -16.01 0.24
N GLY A 420 -1.51 -16.65 0.72
CA GLY A 420 -1.53 -17.55 1.88
C GLY A 420 -2.25 -17.02 3.13
N THR A 421 -2.15 -15.72 3.45
CA THR A 421 -2.89 -15.16 4.60
C THR A 421 -4.39 -15.16 4.39
N LEU A 422 -4.89 -14.62 3.28
CA LEU A 422 -6.33 -14.62 3.02
C LEU A 422 -6.84 -16.05 2.83
N ALA A 423 -6.07 -16.91 2.17
CA ALA A 423 -6.48 -18.28 2.00
C ALA A 423 -6.55 -19.05 3.33
N ASN A 424 -5.62 -18.79 4.27
CA ASN A 424 -5.73 -19.29 5.63
C ASN A 424 -7.03 -18.82 6.31
N ASP A 425 -7.34 -17.53 6.24
CA ASP A 425 -8.59 -16.97 6.78
C ASP A 425 -9.82 -17.70 6.20
N ILE A 426 -9.82 -17.96 4.89
CA ILE A 426 -10.94 -18.60 4.19
C ILE A 426 -11.15 -20.04 4.68
N ARG A 427 -10.09 -20.82 4.83
CA ARG A 427 -10.18 -22.20 5.32
C ARG A 427 -10.60 -22.27 6.78
N GLN A 428 -10.09 -21.38 7.61
CA GLN A 428 -10.50 -21.32 9.02
C GLN A 428 -11.96 -20.91 9.17
N LEU A 429 -12.46 -19.99 8.33
CA LEU A 429 -13.89 -19.68 8.25
C LEU A 429 -14.74 -20.91 7.90
N GLU A 430 -14.27 -21.75 6.98
CA GLU A 430 -14.92 -23.03 6.65
C GLU A 430 -14.92 -23.99 7.85
N CYS A 431 -13.80 -24.09 8.56
CA CYS A 431 -13.67 -24.97 9.74
C CYS A 431 -14.65 -24.59 10.86
N ILE A 432 -14.98 -23.30 11.03
CA ILE A 432 -15.93 -22.82 12.03
C ILE A 432 -17.38 -22.70 11.49
N GLY A 433 -17.65 -23.27 10.31
CA GLY A 433 -18.99 -23.48 9.77
C GLY A 433 -19.53 -22.40 8.82
N TYR A 434 -18.71 -21.42 8.41
CA TYR A 434 -19.12 -20.41 7.43
C TYR A 434 -18.76 -20.82 5.99
N THR A 435 -19.54 -20.31 5.04
CA THR A 435 -19.21 -20.31 3.61
C THR A 435 -18.57 -18.97 3.24
N PRO A 436 -17.25 -18.90 3.07
CA PRO A 436 -16.59 -17.64 2.75
C PRO A 436 -16.86 -17.20 1.30
N VAL A 437 -16.99 -15.88 1.10
CA VAL A 437 -17.07 -15.23 -0.22
C VAL A 437 -15.99 -14.15 -0.28
N VAL A 438 -15.04 -14.28 -1.21
CA VAL A 438 -13.96 -13.29 -1.34
C VAL A 438 -14.44 -12.14 -2.22
N ILE A 439 -14.32 -10.91 -1.74
CA ILE A 439 -14.54 -9.70 -2.53
C ILE A 439 -13.20 -9.01 -2.79
N PRO A 440 -12.66 -9.08 -4.02
CA PRO A 440 -11.46 -8.35 -4.38
C PRO A 440 -11.71 -6.84 -4.30
N GLN A 441 -11.00 -6.16 -3.40
CA GLN A 441 -11.27 -4.75 -3.08
C GLN A 441 -11.10 -3.83 -4.30
N TYR A 442 -10.13 -4.12 -5.17
CA TYR A 442 -9.87 -3.29 -6.35
C TYR A 442 -10.98 -3.44 -7.40
N GLU A 443 -11.53 -4.64 -7.61
CA GLU A 443 -12.68 -4.86 -8.50
C GLU A 443 -13.90 -4.13 -7.97
N TRP A 444 -14.18 -4.32 -6.68
CA TRP A 444 -15.28 -3.65 -6.00
C TRP A 444 -15.20 -2.12 -6.12
N ASN A 445 -14.02 -1.54 -5.88
CA ASN A 445 -13.83 -0.10 -5.96
C ASN A 445 -13.91 0.43 -7.41
N ASN A 446 -13.65 -0.41 -8.41
CA ASN A 446 -13.73 -0.06 -9.82
C ASN A 446 -15.16 -0.18 -10.40
N MET A 447 -16.09 -0.81 -9.67
CA MET A 447 -17.51 -0.79 -10.02
C MET A 447 -18.09 0.58 -9.67
N PHE A 448 -18.20 1.46 -10.67
CA PHE A 448 -18.64 2.85 -10.46
C PHE A 448 -20.14 3.01 -10.22
N GLU A 449 -20.93 2.02 -10.64
CA GLU A 449 -22.39 2.07 -10.58
C GLU A 449 -22.90 1.10 -9.52
N GLU A 450 -23.69 1.63 -8.60
CA GLU A 450 -24.31 0.84 -7.53
C GLU A 450 -25.16 -0.30 -8.08
N GLY A 451 -25.84 -0.09 -9.22
CA GLY A 451 -26.60 -1.14 -9.90
C GLY A 451 -25.76 -2.29 -10.44
N VAL A 452 -24.48 -2.06 -10.77
CA VAL A 452 -23.54 -3.14 -11.15
C VAL A 452 -23.12 -3.92 -9.92
N LYS A 453 -22.82 -3.23 -8.82
CA LYS A 453 -22.52 -3.89 -7.53
C LYS A 453 -23.68 -4.74 -7.00
N GLN A 454 -24.93 -4.32 -7.27
CA GLN A 454 -26.12 -5.09 -6.91
C GLN A 454 -26.29 -6.37 -7.72
N LYS A 455 -25.72 -6.42 -8.93
CA LYS A 455 -25.69 -7.61 -9.79
C LYS A 455 -24.44 -8.45 -9.57
N PHE A 456 -23.59 -8.10 -8.60
CA PHE A 456 -22.43 -8.91 -8.27
C PHE A 456 -22.92 -10.28 -7.83
N ASP A 457 -22.69 -11.29 -8.67
CA ASP A 457 -23.19 -12.63 -8.45
C ASP A 457 -22.37 -13.28 -7.32
N PHE A 458 -23.01 -13.46 -6.17
CA PHE A 458 -22.39 -14.12 -5.01
C PHE A 458 -22.34 -15.65 -5.18
N ASP A 459 -23.03 -16.21 -6.18
CA ASP A 459 -23.03 -17.64 -6.48
C ASP A 459 -21.86 -18.05 -7.39
N ASP A 460 -21.36 -17.15 -8.25
CA ASP A 460 -20.28 -17.43 -9.23
C ASP A 460 -18.86 -17.47 -8.59
N VAL A 461 -18.70 -16.91 -7.39
CA VAL A 461 -17.41 -16.87 -6.66
C VAL A 461 -17.07 -18.23 -5.98
N ARG A 462 -17.93 -19.25 -6.13
CA ARG A 462 -17.91 -20.46 -5.28
C ARG A 462 -16.97 -21.60 -5.66
N GLY A 463 -16.22 -21.57 -6.76
CA GLY A 463 -15.24 -22.66 -6.96
C GLY A 463 -14.81 -23.04 -8.36
N SER A 464 -14.57 -22.10 -9.26
CA SER A 464 -13.77 -22.38 -10.45
C SER A 464 -12.37 -21.78 -10.28
N ASP A 465 -11.35 -22.47 -10.79
CA ASP A 465 -10.08 -21.85 -11.17
C ASP A 465 -10.38 -20.45 -11.75
N VAL A 466 -9.82 -19.40 -11.13
CA VAL A 466 -10.09 -17.96 -11.33
C VAL A 466 -9.85 -17.49 -12.79
N SER A 467 -10.57 -18.05 -13.76
CA SER A 467 -10.32 -17.89 -15.19
C SER A 467 -11.59 -17.58 -15.99
N CYS A 468 -12.76 -17.48 -15.36
CA CYS A 468 -13.99 -17.21 -16.08
C CYS A 468 -14.89 -16.22 -15.32
N ILE A 469 -14.57 -14.93 -15.44
CA ILE A 469 -15.63 -13.91 -15.52
C ILE A 469 -15.92 -13.76 -17.01
N ASP A 470 -17.18 -13.93 -17.41
CA ASP A 470 -17.60 -13.89 -18.81
C ASP A 470 -17.01 -12.71 -19.60
N GLN A 471 -16.42 -13.03 -20.75
CA GLN A 471 -15.65 -12.12 -21.61
C GLN A 471 -16.45 -10.92 -22.15
N LEU A 472 -17.78 -10.89 -22.01
CA LEU A 472 -18.64 -9.82 -22.51
C LEU A 472 -18.64 -8.57 -21.61
N ASP A 473 -18.75 -8.72 -20.29
CA ASP A 473 -18.79 -7.57 -19.37
C ASP A 473 -17.39 -7.01 -19.10
N LEU A 474 -16.36 -7.87 -19.15
CA LEU A 474 -14.97 -7.45 -19.17
C LEU A 474 -14.61 -6.68 -20.45
N HIS A 475 -15.26 -6.98 -21.60
CA HIS A 475 -15.07 -6.24 -22.86
C HIS A 475 -15.57 -4.79 -22.76
N VAL A 476 -16.73 -4.57 -22.14
CA VAL A 476 -17.27 -3.22 -21.89
C VAL A 476 -16.36 -2.44 -20.92
N PHE A 477 -15.76 -3.14 -19.96
CA PHE A 477 -14.82 -2.57 -18.98
C PHE A 477 -13.46 -2.17 -19.57
N TYR A 478 -12.83 -3.05 -20.36
CA TYR A 478 -11.62 -2.72 -21.12
C TYR A 478 -11.89 -1.62 -22.15
N MET A 479 -13.09 -1.60 -22.71
CA MET A 479 -13.54 -0.45 -23.51
C MET A 479 -13.59 0.83 -22.68
N LYS A 480 -14.06 0.89 -21.44
CA LYS A 480 -14.17 2.18 -20.70
C LYS A 480 -12.82 2.86 -20.41
N ASN A 481 -11.85 2.13 -19.85
CA ASN A 481 -10.50 2.66 -19.60
C ASN A 481 -9.67 2.77 -20.88
N GLY A 482 -9.86 1.83 -21.81
CA GLY A 482 -9.32 1.90 -23.16
C GLY A 482 -9.81 3.15 -23.87
N ILE A 483 -11.11 3.45 -23.85
CA ILE A 483 -11.75 4.59 -24.50
C ILE A 483 -11.25 5.92 -23.94
N VAL A 484 -11.10 6.08 -22.62
CA VAL A 484 -10.52 7.31 -22.05
C VAL A 484 -9.07 7.49 -22.50
N ARG A 485 -8.29 6.40 -22.60
CA ARG A 485 -6.92 6.42 -23.11
C ARG A 485 -6.86 6.66 -24.62
N PHE A 486 -7.71 6.03 -25.42
CA PHE A 486 -7.85 6.21 -26.86
C PHE A 486 -8.34 7.62 -27.20
N ARG A 487 -9.26 8.18 -26.41
CA ARG A 487 -9.69 9.59 -26.49
C ARG A 487 -8.52 10.53 -26.27
N ARG A 488 -7.72 10.30 -25.22
CA ARG A 488 -6.49 11.08 -25.00
C ARG A 488 -5.52 10.90 -26.16
N LEU A 489 -5.30 9.67 -26.62
CA LEU A 489 -4.37 9.37 -27.70
C LEU A 489 -4.77 10.03 -29.02
N GLN A 490 -6.07 10.08 -29.34
CA GLN A 490 -6.55 10.74 -30.57
C GLN A 490 -6.41 12.26 -30.52
N VAL A 491 -6.76 12.88 -29.40
CA VAL A 491 -6.59 14.32 -29.25
C VAL A 491 -5.10 14.66 -29.17
N TRP A 492 -4.32 13.81 -28.52
CA TRP A 492 -2.88 13.95 -28.41
C TRP A 492 -2.19 13.83 -29.77
N THR A 493 -2.48 12.79 -30.54
CA THR A 493 -1.96 12.64 -31.91
C THR A 493 -2.38 13.80 -32.80
N LYS A 494 -3.62 14.32 -32.66
CA LYS A 494 -4.04 15.50 -33.43
C LYS A 494 -3.19 16.75 -33.16
N PHE A 495 -2.73 16.95 -31.93
CA PHE A 495 -1.97 18.15 -31.55
C PHE A 495 -0.47 18.00 -31.67
N GLU A 496 0.05 16.87 -31.21
CA GLU A 496 1.49 16.68 -31.05
C GLU A 496 2.09 15.87 -32.21
N HIS A 497 1.23 15.26 -33.04
CA HIS A 497 1.61 14.57 -34.28
C HIS A 497 0.61 14.89 -35.40
N PRO A 498 0.44 16.16 -35.81
CA PRO A 498 -0.51 16.54 -36.86
C PRO A 498 -0.32 15.76 -38.17
N GLU A 499 0.91 15.31 -38.45
CA GLU A 499 1.33 14.46 -39.56
C GLU A 499 0.87 12.99 -39.45
N TYR A 500 0.33 12.56 -38.32
CA TYR A 500 -0.10 11.17 -38.12
C TYR A 500 -1.30 10.82 -39.02
N ASN A 501 -1.00 10.03 -40.06
CA ASN A 501 -1.96 9.53 -41.05
C ASN A 501 -2.50 8.12 -40.73
N GLY A 502 -2.17 7.56 -39.57
CA GLY A 502 -2.63 6.23 -39.17
C GLY A 502 -4.13 6.19 -38.77
N PRO A 503 -4.66 5.00 -38.44
CA PRO A 503 -6.08 4.83 -38.14
C PRO A 503 -6.55 5.74 -36.99
N ARG A 504 -7.69 6.41 -37.21
CA ARG A 504 -8.39 7.24 -36.22
C ARG A 504 -9.77 6.65 -35.97
N LEU A 505 -10.26 6.69 -34.72
CA LEU A 505 -11.67 6.43 -34.41
C LEU A 505 -12.58 7.30 -35.28
N ARG A 506 -13.69 6.70 -35.72
CA ARG A 506 -14.69 7.40 -36.51
C ARG A 506 -15.27 8.60 -35.75
N LYS A 507 -15.54 9.68 -36.47
CA LYS A 507 -15.98 10.98 -35.91
C LYS A 507 -17.29 10.88 -35.11
N ASP A 508 -18.22 10.04 -35.57
CA ASP A 508 -19.48 9.73 -34.88
C ASP A 508 -19.24 9.06 -33.53
N LEU A 509 -18.32 8.09 -33.46
CA LEU A 509 -17.95 7.42 -32.22
C LEU A 509 -17.27 8.41 -31.26
N VAL A 510 -16.34 9.23 -31.74
CA VAL A 510 -15.73 10.29 -30.93
C VAL A 510 -16.80 11.22 -30.35
N ASN A 511 -17.74 11.70 -31.18
CA ASN A 511 -18.83 12.57 -30.74
C ASN A 511 -19.76 11.89 -29.73
N HIS A 512 -20.08 10.62 -29.94
CA HIS A 512 -20.90 9.83 -29.01
C HIS A 512 -20.21 9.71 -27.65
N LEU A 513 -18.92 9.39 -27.65
CA LEU A 513 -18.11 9.30 -26.45
C LEU A 513 -17.96 10.68 -25.75
N MET A 514 -17.78 11.76 -26.51
CA MET A 514 -17.76 13.12 -25.97
C MET A 514 -19.08 13.47 -25.27
N LYS A 515 -20.22 13.12 -25.88
CA LYS A 515 -21.55 13.38 -25.32
C LYS A 515 -21.78 12.56 -24.05
N PHE A 516 -21.44 11.27 -24.07
CA PHE A 516 -21.67 10.34 -22.96
C PHE A 516 -20.84 10.68 -21.71
N TYR A 517 -19.57 11.04 -21.89
CA TYR A 517 -18.68 11.37 -20.76
C TYR A 517 -18.69 12.85 -20.38
N GLY A 518 -18.97 13.76 -21.33
CA GLY A 518 -19.16 15.19 -21.06
C GLY A 518 -20.45 15.47 -20.27
N SER A 519 -21.45 14.59 -20.35
CA SER A 519 -22.72 14.70 -19.62
C SER A 519 -22.72 14.12 -18.21
N LEU A 520 -21.60 13.59 -17.70
CA LEU A 520 -21.48 13.19 -16.29
C LEU A 520 -21.56 14.46 -15.43
N LYS A 521 -22.79 14.86 -15.11
CA LYS A 521 -23.13 16.01 -14.26
C LYS A 521 -22.23 15.99 -13.03
N LYS A 522 -21.62 17.14 -12.73
CA LYS A 522 -20.99 17.41 -11.43
C LYS A 522 -22.03 17.09 -10.35
N ARG A 523 -21.96 15.89 -9.73
CA ARG A 523 -22.51 15.70 -8.38
C ARG A 523 -21.92 16.81 -7.51
N SER A 524 -22.62 17.22 -6.45
CA SER A 524 -22.15 18.21 -5.48
C SER A 524 -20.93 17.68 -4.70
N VAL A 525 -19.81 17.55 -5.40
CA VAL A 525 -18.51 17.18 -4.83
C VAL A 525 -17.93 18.48 -4.28
N LYS A 526 -17.40 18.41 -3.06
CA LYS A 526 -16.64 19.49 -2.43
C LYS A 526 -15.64 20.04 -3.45
N LYS A 527 -15.75 21.34 -3.78
CA LYS A 527 -14.84 22.03 -4.71
C LYS A 527 -13.40 21.71 -4.32
N SER A 528 -12.60 21.24 -5.29
CA SER A 528 -11.17 21.06 -5.06
C SER A 528 -10.53 22.40 -4.72
N ASP A 529 -9.39 22.40 -4.04
CA ASP A 529 -8.72 23.67 -3.76
C ASP A 529 -8.35 24.40 -5.06
N SER A 530 -8.03 23.67 -6.15
CA SER A 530 -7.83 24.28 -7.47
C SER A 530 -9.10 24.92 -8.02
N ASP A 531 -10.29 24.34 -7.79
CA ASP A 531 -11.55 24.96 -8.22
C ASP A 531 -11.85 26.26 -7.46
N LYS A 532 -11.44 26.34 -6.19
CA LYS A 532 -11.53 27.57 -5.40
C LYS A 532 -10.61 28.64 -5.97
N THR A 533 -9.34 28.30 -6.19
CA THR A 533 -8.35 29.18 -6.83
C THR A 533 -8.83 29.66 -8.20
N ILE A 534 -9.43 28.79 -9.03
CA ILE A 534 -10.00 29.17 -10.34
C ILE A 534 -11.12 30.21 -10.16
N THR A 535 -12.01 30.00 -9.18
CA THR A 535 -13.10 30.93 -8.87
C THR A 535 -12.55 32.29 -8.42
N GLU A 536 -11.52 32.29 -7.59
CA GLU A 536 -10.87 33.50 -7.08
C GLU A 536 -10.12 34.28 -8.17
N VAL A 537 -9.30 33.59 -8.98
CA VAL A 537 -8.59 34.18 -10.13
C VAL A 537 -9.60 34.84 -11.08
N ALA A 538 -10.67 34.12 -11.43
CA ALA A 538 -11.71 34.66 -12.31
C ALA A 538 -12.37 35.92 -11.72
N HIS A 539 -12.67 35.91 -10.43
CA HIS A 539 -13.26 37.06 -9.73
C HIS A 539 -12.34 38.28 -9.72
N ILE A 540 -11.04 38.08 -9.50
CA ILE A 540 -10.06 39.17 -9.49
C ILE A 540 -9.91 39.78 -10.89
N ILE A 541 -9.84 38.96 -11.93
CA ILE A 541 -9.73 39.46 -13.31
C ILE A 541 -10.98 40.25 -13.69
N LYS A 542 -12.18 39.79 -13.34
CA LYS A 542 -13.43 40.54 -13.53
C LYS A 542 -13.40 41.91 -12.85
N LYS A 543 -12.87 41.99 -11.62
CA LYS A 543 -12.68 43.25 -10.90
C LYS A 543 -11.69 44.18 -11.59
N ILE A 544 -10.53 43.66 -12.02
CA ILE A 544 -9.50 44.43 -12.74
C ILE A 544 -10.08 44.97 -14.05
N ALA A 545 -10.83 44.14 -14.79
CA ALA A 545 -11.47 44.49 -16.04
C ALA A 545 -12.70 45.39 -15.90
N LYS A 546 -13.20 45.60 -14.66
CA LYS A 546 -14.48 46.26 -14.38
C LYS A 546 -15.65 45.70 -15.22
N SER A 547 -15.62 44.41 -15.50
CA SER A 547 -16.58 43.73 -16.37
C SER A 547 -16.79 42.28 -15.96
N GLU A 548 -18.06 41.90 -15.75
CA GLU A 548 -18.45 40.52 -15.42
C GLU A 548 -18.28 39.56 -16.60
N THR A 549 -18.24 40.07 -17.83
CA THR A 549 -18.14 39.28 -19.06
C THR A 549 -16.70 39.12 -19.55
N ALA A 550 -15.73 39.83 -18.96
CA ALA A 550 -14.31 39.79 -19.34
C ALA A 550 -13.61 38.43 -19.14
N VAL A 551 -14.29 37.48 -18.47
CA VAL A 551 -13.74 36.17 -18.14
C VAL A 551 -14.73 35.06 -18.49
N HIS A 552 -14.25 34.02 -19.16
CA HIS A 552 -14.99 32.77 -19.38
C HIS A 552 -14.30 31.62 -18.63
N VAL A 553 -15.05 30.88 -17.81
CA VAL A 553 -14.50 29.78 -17.00
C VAL A 553 -15.03 28.45 -17.52
N ASP A 554 -14.17 27.67 -18.19
CA ASP A 554 -14.61 26.47 -18.92
C ASP A 554 -13.48 25.48 -19.19
N SER A 555 -13.81 24.27 -19.60
CA SER A 555 -12.87 23.27 -20.08
C SER A 555 -12.70 23.42 -21.59
N ILE A 556 -11.58 24.01 -22.02
CA ILE A 556 -11.25 24.22 -23.45
C ILE A 556 -10.80 22.95 -24.18
N MET A 557 -10.32 21.98 -23.41
CA MET A 557 -9.82 20.70 -23.92
C MET A 557 -10.61 19.55 -23.32
N PRO A 558 -11.43 18.84 -24.09
CA PRO A 558 -12.36 17.86 -23.55
C PRO A 558 -11.68 16.65 -22.90
N HIS A 559 -10.47 16.27 -23.35
CA HIS A 559 -9.67 15.18 -22.77
C HIS A 559 -8.92 15.56 -21.48
N ILE A 560 -8.87 16.86 -21.16
CA ILE A 560 -8.32 17.41 -19.92
C ILE A 560 -9.50 17.95 -19.11
N ALA A 561 -9.99 17.15 -18.16
CA ALA A 561 -11.14 17.51 -17.29
C ALA A 561 -10.81 18.60 -16.25
N LYS A 562 -9.97 19.56 -16.63
CA LYS A 562 -9.58 20.73 -15.86
C LYS A 562 -10.31 21.93 -16.43
N THR A 563 -10.68 22.84 -15.54
CA THR A 563 -11.30 24.12 -15.92
C THR A 563 -10.21 25.17 -16.05
N HIS A 564 -10.32 26.04 -17.03
CA HIS A 564 -9.41 27.14 -17.33
C HIS A 564 -10.12 28.46 -17.13
N VAL A 565 -9.35 29.51 -16.77
CA VAL A 565 -9.85 30.89 -16.80
C VAL A 565 -9.39 31.51 -18.11
N ILE A 566 -10.33 31.84 -18.98
CA ILE A 566 -10.05 32.33 -20.33
C ILE A 566 -10.28 33.83 -20.37
N VAL A 567 -9.33 34.53 -20.96
CA VAL A 567 -9.33 35.99 -21.05
C VAL A 567 -8.99 36.41 -22.48
N ARG A 568 -9.73 37.38 -23.01
CA ARG A 568 -9.48 37.99 -24.31
C ARG A 568 -9.02 39.43 -24.07
N PHE A 569 -7.90 39.81 -24.64
CA PHE A 569 -7.25 41.09 -24.40
C PHE A 569 -6.93 41.79 -25.70
N ASP A 570 -7.29 43.06 -25.79
CA ASP A 570 -6.97 43.90 -26.92
C ASP A 570 -5.64 44.64 -26.67
N PRO A 571 -4.56 44.31 -27.40
CA PRO A 571 -3.27 44.94 -27.18
C PRO A 571 -3.26 46.43 -27.54
N GLU A 572 -4.13 46.90 -28.44
CA GLU A 572 -4.16 48.29 -28.90
C GLU A 572 -4.84 49.19 -27.86
N THR A 573 -6.02 48.80 -27.40
CA THR A 573 -6.80 49.57 -26.42
C THR A 573 -6.39 49.27 -24.98
N LYS A 574 -5.67 48.17 -24.75
CA LYS A 574 -5.34 47.61 -23.42
C LYS A 574 -6.56 47.23 -22.59
N GLU A 575 -7.66 46.88 -23.25
CA GLU A 575 -8.91 46.50 -22.59
C GLU A 575 -9.16 44.99 -22.64
N PHE A 576 -9.88 44.50 -21.63
CA PHE A 576 -10.39 43.13 -21.60
C PHE A 576 -11.73 43.05 -22.35
N LEU A 577 -11.81 42.13 -23.30
CA LEU A 577 -13.00 41.90 -24.12
C LEU A 577 -13.75 40.65 -23.62
N SER A 578 -15.06 40.57 -23.90
CA SER A 578 -15.88 39.42 -23.55
C SER A 578 -15.46 38.16 -24.33
N PRO A 579 -14.93 37.10 -23.68
CA PRO A 579 -14.62 35.82 -24.35
C PRO A 579 -15.90 35.00 -24.57
N SER A 580 -16.91 35.20 -23.72
CA SER A 580 -18.12 34.39 -23.63
C SER A 580 -18.96 34.41 -24.91
N GLU A 581 -19.01 35.53 -25.63
CA GLU A 581 -19.77 35.66 -26.88
C GLU A 581 -19.30 34.68 -27.96
N LYS A 582 -17.98 34.43 -28.03
CA LYS A 582 -17.40 33.51 -29.02
C LYS A 582 -17.33 32.07 -28.51
N LEU A 583 -17.10 31.84 -27.22
CA LEU A 583 -16.85 30.50 -26.66
C LEU A 583 -18.09 29.77 -26.14
N SER A 584 -19.16 30.48 -25.78
CA SER A 584 -20.40 29.87 -25.26
C SER A 584 -21.18 29.11 -26.33
N ASN A 585 -21.02 29.48 -27.61
CA ASN A 585 -21.67 28.82 -28.74
C ASN A 585 -21.00 27.49 -29.11
N ILE A 586 -19.81 27.19 -28.58
CA ILE A 586 -19.11 25.93 -28.84
C ILE A 586 -19.65 24.85 -27.89
N PRO A 587 -20.20 23.73 -28.41
CA PRO A 587 -20.78 22.68 -27.59
C PRO A 587 -19.80 22.13 -26.53
N ALA A 588 -20.34 21.82 -25.35
CA ALA A 588 -19.57 21.15 -24.30
C ALA A 588 -18.97 19.84 -24.84
N GLY A 589 -17.69 19.60 -24.55
CA GLY A 589 -16.98 18.41 -25.03
C GLY A 589 -16.29 18.57 -26.38
N MET A 590 -16.42 19.72 -27.06
CA MET A 590 -15.58 20.06 -28.22
C MET A 590 -14.32 20.80 -27.79
N ILE A 591 -13.27 20.71 -28.60
CA ILE A 591 -12.08 21.57 -28.43
C ILE A 591 -12.49 23.00 -28.80
N LYS A 592 -12.22 23.94 -27.90
CA LYS A 592 -12.47 25.36 -28.12
C LYS A 592 -11.18 26.00 -28.62
N TYR A 593 -11.11 26.30 -29.91
CA TYR A 593 -9.99 27.04 -30.49
C TYR A 593 -10.11 28.52 -30.12
N ALA A 594 -8.98 29.18 -29.89
CA ALA A 594 -8.96 30.64 -29.84
C ALA A 594 -9.42 31.17 -31.20
N PRO A 595 -10.41 32.08 -31.22
CA PRO A 595 -10.80 32.76 -32.44
C PRO A 595 -9.61 33.42 -33.15
N ASP A 596 -9.54 33.26 -34.46
CA ASP A 596 -8.58 33.94 -35.33
C ASP A 596 -9.01 35.41 -35.49
N ASP A 597 -8.69 36.22 -34.49
CA ASP A 597 -8.80 37.67 -34.51
C ASP A 597 -7.48 38.32 -34.10
N ASP A 598 -7.38 39.62 -34.30
CA ASP A 598 -6.20 40.44 -33.95
C ASP A 598 -5.97 40.58 -32.43
N LYS A 599 -6.77 39.88 -31.61
CA LYS A 599 -6.76 39.99 -30.14
C LYS A 599 -5.96 38.84 -29.54
N LYS A 600 -5.41 39.08 -28.34
CA LYS A 600 -4.67 38.05 -27.60
C LYS A 600 -5.63 37.23 -26.74
N TRP A 601 -5.55 35.91 -26.88
CA TRP A 601 -6.33 34.97 -26.08
C TRP A 601 -5.42 34.29 -25.06
N TYR A 602 -5.75 34.43 -23.77
CA TYR A 602 -5.01 33.81 -22.68
C TYR A 602 -5.83 32.69 -22.05
N ALA A 603 -5.15 31.58 -21.75
CA ALA A 603 -5.72 30.48 -20.97
C ALA A 603 -4.93 30.31 -19.68
N LEU A 604 -5.53 30.71 -18.56
CA LEU A 604 -4.90 30.59 -17.24
C LEU A 604 -5.15 29.17 -16.70
N SER A 605 -4.07 28.42 -16.51
CA SER A 605 -4.08 27.04 -16.03
C SER A 605 -3.53 26.97 -14.60
N ILE A 606 -4.35 26.53 -13.65
CA ILE A 606 -3.97 26.47 -12.23
C ILE A 606 -3.26 25.15 -11.92
N GLY A 607 -1.97 25.20 -11.61
CA GLY A 607 -1.15 24.04 -11.29
C GLY A 607 -1.38 23.57 -9.85
N SER A 608 -2.02 22.41 -9.65
CA SER A 608 -2.10 21.79 -8.31
C SER A 608 -0.71 21.33 -7.83
N LYS A 609 -0.56 21.09 -6.53
CA LYS A 609 0.71 20.61 -5.89
C LYS A 609 1.30 19.31 -6.46
N ASN A 610 0.57 18.61 -7.33
CA ASN A 610 1.02 17.37 -7.99
C ASN A 610 1.44 17.59 -9.44
N LEU A 611 1.22 18.80 -10.00
CA LEU A 611 1.55 19.14 -11.38
C LEU A 611 2.85 19.94 -11.52
N ILE A 612 3.46 20.30 -10.38
CA ILE A 612 4.70 21.04 -10.27
C ILE A 612 5.60 20.26 -9.31
N THR A 613 6.90 20.14 -9.61
CA THR A 613 7.85 19.50 -8.71
C THR A 613 7.92 20.26 -7.38
N ARG A 614 8.12 19.52 -6.29
CA ARG A 614 8.18 20.10 -4.94
C ARG A 614 9.59 20.53 -4.53
N ASP A 615 10.54 20.44 -5.44
CA ASP A 615 11.89 20.94 -5.23
C ASP A 615 11.93 22.44 -5.51
N GLU A 616 13.04 23.08 -5.15
CA GLU A 616 13.28 24.50 -5.38
C GLU A 616 13.19 24.89 -6.86
N SER A 617 13.26 23.90 -7.78
CA SER A 617 13.19 24.15 -9.21
C SER A 617 11.78 24.45 -9.73
N HIS A 618 10.73 24.10 -8.98
CA HIS A 618 9.32 24.32 -9.35
C HIS A 618 9.01 23.97 -10.81
N LYS A 619 9.65 22.92 -11.33
CA LYS A 619 9.51 22.48 -12.71
C LYS A 619 8.11 21.93 -12.94
N ILE A 620 7.54 22.29 -14.09
CA ILE A 620 6.28 21.70 -14.54
C ILE A 620 6.45 20.20 -14.81
N THR A 621 5.49 19.40 -14.35
CA THR A 621 5.44 17.97 -14.68
C THR A 621 5.04 17.76 -16.13
N GLY A 622 5.31 16.57 -16.68
CA GLY A 622 4.98 16.24 -18.08
C GLY A 622 3.51 16.43 -18.45
N ILE A 623 2.58 16.25 -17.50
CA ILE A 623 1.14 16.45 -17.74
C ILE A 623 0.83 17.94 -17.98
N LEU A 624 1.38 18.82 -17.15
CA LEU A 624 1.16 20.27 -17.26
C LEU A 624 1.93 20.85 -18.46
N ALA A 625 3.13 20.35 -18.74
CA ALA A 625 3.89 20.73 -19.92
C ALA A 625 3.14 20.38 -21.23
N ASN A 626 2.55 19.19 -21.29
CA ASN A 626 1.71 18.77 -22.41
C ASN A 626 0.43 19.63 -22.52
N GLU A 627 -0.19 19.98 -21.39
CA GLU A 627 -1.33 20.90 -21.38
C GLU A 627 -0.96 22.27 -21.98
N ILE A 628 0.17 22.85 -21.57
CA ILE A 628 0.67 24.14 -22.07
C ILE A 628 0.86 24.11 -23.60
N ARG A 629 1.57 23.10 -24.12
CA ARG A 629 1.78 22.97 -25.58
C ARG A 629 0.46 22.82 -26.35
N GLN A 630 -0.47 22.04 -25.82
CA GLN A 630 -1.78 21.86 -26.45
C GLN A 630 -2.61 23.15 -26.46
N LEU A 631 -2.48 24.00 -25.44
CA LEU A 631 -3.10 25.33 -25.40
C LEU A 631 -2.54 26.25 -26.48
N GLU A 632 -1.23 26.24 -26.68
CA GLU A 632 -0.55 26.99 -27.75
C GLU A 632 -1.02 26.50 -29.13
N CYS A 633 -1.11 25.19 -29.33
CA CYS A 633 -1.56 24.58 -30.58
C CYS A 633 -3.01 24.96 -30.96
N ILE A 634 -3.85 25.34 -30.00
CA ILE A 634 -5.24 25.78 -30.25
C ILE A 634 -5.38 27.31 -30.20
N GLY A 635 -4.27 28.05 -30.19
CA GLY A 635 -4.22 29.51 -30.33
C GLY A 635 -4.30 30.31 -29.03
N TYR A 636 -4.22 29.68 -27.86
CA TYR A 636 -4.12 30.40 -26.59
C TYR A 636 -2.67 30.65 -26.20
N THR A 637 -2.41 31.79 -25.55
CA THR A 637 -1.20 32.02 -24.76
C THR A 637 -1.43 31.46 -23.34
N PRO A 638 -0.80 30.35 -22.96
CA PRO A 638 -1.01 29.76 -21.64
C PRO A 638 -0.34 30.60 -20.55
N ILE A 639 -1.07 30.86 -19.47
CA ILE A 639 -0.51 31.46 -18.24
C ILE A 639 -0.65 30.43 -17.13
N MET A 640 0.48 29.97 -16.60
CA MET A 640 0.48 29.03 -15.50
C MET A 640 0.36 29.79 -14.17
N ILE A 641 -0.55 29.36 -13.31
CA ILE A 641 -0.66 29.87 -11.94
C ILE A 641 -0.43 28.70 -10.99
N PRO A 642 0.79 28.55 -10.42
CA PRO A 642 1.03 27.59 -9.37
C PRO A 642 0.11 27.87 -8.18
N GLN A 643 -0.66 26.88 -7.75
CA GLN A 643 -1.63 27.07 -6.68
C GLN A 643 -0.96 27.49 -5.36
N TYR A 644 0.25 26.99 -5.08
CA TYR A 644 0.96 27.36 -3.86
C TYR A 644 1.45 28.81 -3.93
N GLU A 645 1.93 29.30 -5.08
CA GLU A 645 2.30 30.71 -5.24
C GLU A 645 1.08 31.60 -5.09
N TRP A 646 -0.04 31.23 -5.70
CA TRP A 646 -1.30 31.96 -5.53
C TRP A 646 -1.69 32.07 -4.06
N ASN A 647 -1.67 30.95 -3.33
CA ASN A 647 -1.99 30.96 -1.90
C ASN A 647 -0.99 31.82 -1.10
N ASN A 648 0.30 31.74 -1.43
CA ASN A 648 1.36 32.52 -0.76
C ASN A 648 1.22 34.02 -1.05
N MET A 649 0.80 34.44 -2.24
CA MET A 649 0.60 35.87 -2.56
C MET A 649 -0.46 36.54 -1.67
N PHE A 650 -1.50 35.80 -1.26
CA PHE A 650 -2.49 36.30 -0.31
C PHE A 650 -2.00 36.28 1.14
N GLU A 651 -1.06 35.39 1.47
CA GLU A 651 -0.37 35.38 2.76
C GLU A 651 0.68 36.51 2.85
N GLU A 652 1.33 36.86 1.74
CA GLU A 652 2.34 37.93 1.64
C GLU A 652 1.72 39.32 1.70
N GLY A 653 0.50 39.52 1.19
CA GLY A 653 -0.28 40.74 1.42
C GLY A 653 -0.63 41.01 2.91
N LEU A 654 -0.40 40.03 3.79
CA LEU A 654 -0.54 40.15 5.25
C LEU A 654 0.79 39.96 6.01
N SER A 655 1.89 39.48 5.39
CA SER A 655 3.25 39.55 5.94
C SER A 655 4.34 39.06 4.95
N ASN A 656 5.37 39.89 4.69
CA ASN A 656 6.51 39.63 3.80
C ASN A 656 7.52 38.54 4.26
N ILE A 657 7.12 37.35 4.73
CA ILE A 657 8.11 36.29 5.06
C ILE A 657 7.58 34.87 4.70
N PRO A 658 8.34 34.03 3.98
CA PRO A 658 7.95 32.67 3.59
C PRO A 658 7.59 31.75 4.76
N ALA A 659 6.60 30.87 4.55
CA ALA A 659 6.22 29.83 5.49
C ALA A 659 7.39 28.87 5.79
N GLY A 660 7.79 28.77 7.06
CA GLY A 660 8.86 27.88 7.53
C GLY A 660 10.09 28.58 8.11
N MET A 661 10.21 29.90 7.97
CA MET A 661 11.22 30.68 8.69
C MET A 661 10.73 31.09 10.09
N ILE A 662 11.63 31.01 11.06
CA ILE A 662 11.39 31.50 12.43
C ILE A 662 11.23 33.02 12.36
N LYS A 663 10.04 33.52 12.71
CA LYS A 663 9.78 34.97 12.85
C LYS A 663 10.29 35.40 14.22
N TYR A 664 11.25 36.31 14.27
CA TYR A 664 11.60 36.99 15.52
C TYR A 664 10.61 38.12 15.74
N ALA A 665 10.30 38.43 17.00
CA ALA A 665 9.63 39.68 17.33
C ALA A 665 10.48 40.85 16.81
N PRO A 666 9.86 41.85 16.16
CA PRO A 666 10.54 43.07 15.78
C PRO A 666 11.31 43.68 16.95
N ASP A 667 12.54 44.11 16.68
CA ASP A 667 13.39 44.82 17.63
C ASP A 667 12.96 46.30 17.68
N ASP A 668 11.74 46.51 18.18
CA ASP A 668 11.22 47.83 18.51
C ASP A 668 10.92 47.93 20.02
N ASP A 669 10.54 49.12 20.48
CA ASP A 669 10.24 49.38 21.88
C ASP A 669 8.90 48.77 22.35
N LYS A 670 8.25 47.97 21.49
CA LYS A 670 6.93 47.40 21.76
C LYS A 670 7.05 45.96 22.20
N LYS A 671 6.08 45.56 23.03
CA LYS A 671 5.95 44.18 23.46
C LYS A 671 5.12 43.40 22.44
N TRP A 672 5.74 42.41 21.81
CA TRP A 672 5.08 41.53 20.86
C TRP A 672 4.51 40.30 21.55
N TYR A 673 3.24 40.01 21.32
CA TYR A 673 2.55 38.87 21.94
C TYR A 673 2.30 37.77 20.90
N ALA A 674 2.47 36.51 21.32
CA ALA A 674 2.15 35.34 20.50
C ALA A 674 1.04 34.52 21.17
N LEU A 675 -0.11 34.36 20.50
CA LEU A 675 -1.21 33.55 21.01
C LEU A 675 -1.00 32.09 20.61
N SER A 676 -0.76 31.20 21.58
CA SER A 676 -0.61 29.76 21.32
C SER A 676 -1.81 28.99 21.88
N ILE A 677 -2.51 28.25 21.01
CA ILE A 677 -3.72 27.49 21.38
C ILE A 677 -3.36 26.04 21.69
N GLY A 678 -3.39 25.69 22.98
CA GLY A 678 -3.01 24.37 23.46
C GLY A 678 -4.13 23.33 23.34
N SER A 679 -3.91 22.25 22.59
CA SER A 679 -4.89 21.15 22.51
C SER A 679 -5.07 20.42 23.85
N LYS A 680 -6.22 19.77 24.06
CA LYS A 680 -6.59 19.06 25.31
C LYS A 680 -5.58 18.01 25.80
N ASN A 681 -4.66 17.56 24.96
CA ASN A 681 -3.66 16.55 25.31
C ASN A 681 -2.30 17.15 25.70
N LEU A 682 -2.14 18.47 25.61
CA LEU A 682 -0.89 19.19 25.89
C LEU A 682 -0.95 20.00 27.19
N ILE A 683 -2.10 20.00 27.85
CA ILE A 683 -2.37 20.67 29.12
C ILE A 683 -2.82 19.58 30.11
N THR A 684 -2.28 19.57 31.33
CA THR A 684 -2.73 18.63 32.37
C THR A 684 -4.22 18.85 32.66
N ARG A 685 -4.92 17.75 32.95
CA ARG A 685 -6.37 17.78 33.23
C ARG A 685 -6.69 18.14 34.68
N ASP A 686 -5.69 18.32 35.52
CA ASP A 686 -5.88 18.81 36.88
C ASP A 686 -6.14 20.32 36.88
N GLU A 687 -6.60 20.85 38.01
CA GLU A 687 -6.88 22.27 38.19
C GLU A 687 -5.65 23.17 37.95
N SER A 688 -4.45 22.57 37.91
CA SER A 688 -3.19 23.27 37.71
C SER A 688 -2.94 23.69 36.25
N HIS A 689 -3.65 23.09 35.27
CA HIS A 689 -3.52 23.42 33.84
C HIS A 689 -2.07 23.52 33.35
N LYS A 690 -1.18 22.67 33.90
CA LYS A 690 0.24 22.68 33.57
C LYS A 690 0.46 22.28 32.12
N ILE A 691 1.32 23.04 31.46
CA ILE A 691 1.68 22.84 30.07
C ILE A 691 2.68 21.69 30.00
N THR A 692 2.49 20.74 29.09
CA THR A 692 3.34 19.55 28.98
C THR A 692 3.90 19.37 27.56
N GLY A 693 5.07 18.75 27.49
CA GLY A 693 5.67 18.27 26.24
C GLY A 693 5.90 19.37 25.20
N ILE A 694 5.26 19.21 24.04
CA ILE A 694 5.46 20.04 22.84
C ILE A 694 5.05 21.50 23.08
N LEU A 695 3.93 21.75 23.78
CA LEU A 695 3.44 23.11 24.01
C LEU A 695 4.35 23.91 24.95
N ALA A 696 4.94 23.25 25.94
CA ALA A 696 5.93 23.88 26.83
C ALA A 696 7.25 24.19 26.10
N ASN A 697 7.55 23.46 25.02
CA ASN A 697 8.69 23.75 24.17
C ASN A 697 8.39 24.92 23.22
N GLU A 698 7.20 24.94 22.63
CA GLU A 698 6.72 26.04 21.76
C GLU A 698 6.72 27.38 22.50
N ILE A 699 6.23 27.42 23.74
CA ILE A 699 6.23 28.64 24.57
C ILE A 699 7.65 29.14 24.83
N ARG A 700 8.58 28.25 25.21
CA ARG A 700 9.98 28.62 25.40
C ARG A 700 10.64 29.12 24.12
N GLN A 701 10.30 28.53 22.97
CA GLN A 701 10.81 28.97 21.67
C GLN A 701 10.28 30.35 21.30
N LEU A 702 9.01 30.65 21.57
CA LEU A 702 8.42 31.97 21.35
C LEU A 702 9.10 33.05 22.21
N GLU A 703 9.42 32.74 23.47
CA GLU A 703 10.21 33.62 24.34
C GLU A 703 11.62 33.86 23.79
N CYS A 704 12.29 32.79 23.33
CA CYS A 704 13.64 32.88 22.78
C CYS A 704 13.73 33.75 21.51
N ILE A 705 12.62 33.91 20.78
CA ILE A 705 12.57 34.73 19.56
C ILE A 705 11.88 36.08 19.79
N GLY A 706 11.70 36.48 21.06
CA GLY A 706 11.30 37.83 21.46
C GLY A 706 9.79 38.06 21.65
N TYR A 707 8.95 37.03 21.53
CA TYR A 707 7.52 37.15 21.84
C TYR A 707 7.25 36.89 23.32
N THR A 708 6.22 37.54 23.85
CA THR A 708 5.56 37.16 25.09
C THR A 708 4.41 36.19 24.76
N PRO A 709 4.54 34.88 25.03
CA PRO A 709 3.49 33.93 24.71
C PRO A 709 2.29 34.10 25.64
N ILE A 710 1.09 34.11 25.06
CA ILE A 710 -0.18 34.01 25.76
C ILE A 710 -0.82 32.69 25.37
N MET A 711 -0.99 31.81 26.34
CA MET A 711 -1.56 30.48 26.12
C MET A 711 -3.09 30.54 26.25
N ILE A 712 -3.78 29.96 25.27
CA ILE A 712 -5.23 29.79 25.27
C ILE A 712 -5.55 28.29 25.28
N PRO A 713 -6.17 27.75 26.34
CA PRO A 713 -6.57 26.36 26.31
C PRO A 713 -7.67 26.13 25.26
N GLN A 714 -7.48 25.14 24.38
CA GLN A 714 -8.42 24.88 23.28
C GLN A 714 -9.84 24.57 23.77
N TYR A 715 -9.99 23.98 24.96
CA TYR A 715 -11.31 23.71 25.52
C TYR A 715 -12.01 24.99 25.98
N GLU A 716 -11.30 25.98 26.52
CA GLU A 716 -11.88 27.29 26.85
C GLU A 716 -12.32 28.01 25.58
N TRP A 717 -11.45 28.01 24.56
CA TRP A 717 -11.74 28.61 23.26
C TRP A 717 -12.96 27.99 22.56
N ASN A 718 -13.09 26.66 22.62
CA ASN A 718 -14.18 25.94 21.99
C ASN A 718 -15.50 26.03 22.77
N ASN A 719 -15.45 26.26 24.08
CA ASN A 719 -16.65 26.42 24.91
C ASN A 719 -17.27 27.81 24.80
N MET A 720 -16.58 28.77 24.19
CA MET A 720 -17.13 30.08 23.84
C MET A 720 -17.83 29.98 22.48
N PHE A 721 -19.16 29.89 22.47
CA PHE A 721 -19.93 29.76 21.22
C PHE A 721 -20.19 31.11 20.55
N GLU A 722 -20.23 32.19 21.32
CA GLU A 722 -20.53 33.54 20.83
C GLU A 722 -19.26 34.33 20.53
N GLU A 723 -19.21 34.98 19.38
CA GLU A 723 -18.06 35.77 18.93
C GLU A 723 -17.74 36.94 19.88
N GLY A 724 -18.76 37.60 20.44
CA GLY A 724 -18.58 38.66 21.42
C GLY A 724 -17.88 38.19 22.71
N VAL A 725 -18.10 36.95 23.13
CA VAL A 725 -17.44 36.35 24.30
C VAL A 725 -15.97 36.07 24.02
N LYS A 726 -15.63 35.54 22.83
CA LYS A 726 -14.24 35.35 22.40
C LYS A 726 -13.47 36.66 22.33
N GLN A 727 -14.09 37.70 21.79
CA GLN A 727 -13.49 39.03 21.73
C GLN A 727 -13.22 39.60 23.13
N LYS A 728 -14.18 39.49 24.06
CA LYS A 728 -14.00 39.92 25.46
C LYS A 728 -12.90 39.13 26.18
N TYR A 729 -12.86 37.82 25.96
CA TYR A 729 -11.84 36.94 26.53
C TYR A 729 -10.42 37.27 26.01
N LEU A 730 -10.25 37.45 24.69
CA LEU A 730 -8.97 37.87 24.11
C LEU A 730 -8.52 39.24 24.61
N LYS A 731 -9.44 40.21 24.71
CA LYS A 731 -9.13 41.52 25.30
C LYS A 731 -8.64 41.37 26.73
N ASN A 732 -9.34 40.62 27.57
CA ASN A 732 -8.92 40.39 28.95
C ASN A 732 -7.56 39.69 29.07
N LEU A 733 -7.21 38.81 28.13
CA LEU A 733 -5.90 38.16 28.10
C LEU A 733 -4.77 39.08 27.62
N LEU A 734 -5.04 39.94 26.63
CA LEU A 734 -4.04 40.86 26.06
C LEU A 734 -3.78 42.09 26.95
N PHE A 735 -4.75 42.50 27.77
CA PHE A 735 -4.67 43.65 28.67
C PHE A 735 -4.33 43.29 30.13
N ARG A 736 -4.12 41.99 30.42
CA ARG A 736 -3.49 41.52 31.66
C ARG A 736 -1.98 41.47 31.48
#